data_AF-A0A821W601-F1
#
_entry.id   AF-A0A821W601-F1
#
_cell.length_a   1.000
_cell.length_b   1.000
_cell.length_c   1.000
_cell.angle_alpha   90.00
_cell.angle_beta   90.00
_cell.angle_gamma   90.00
#
_symmetry.space_group_name_H-M   'P 1'
#
loop_
_entity.id
_entity.type
_entity.pdbx_description
1 polymer ?
#
loop_
_entity_poly.entity_id
_entity_poly.type
_entity_poly.pdbx_seq_one_letter_code
_entity_poly.pdbx_strand_id
1 'polypeptide(L)'
;MDLPDEEEAFGAAIIIGSETTEAEREYEKVLEQMRESEGLKLYSDVYTKLYDSYFKLKGENTAHQEKIAYLMDKVGRYDGIIANYLNEISDTNKTVDKLRAEIEEARALADAMHARELKSVETLETMKKTIARLEKELDARKRAGDDDAGATSAVKEKEKFEKEKARLQGELDGAKLRLTNALNFIEELEQRNTAAEENISKLEEQLEEADNNAVRQNRLVDHLKGESDTLKCEVDNRGKEISGLKDKLSKAEKTINRRDKQLKDMTRKLELAQQEQEAASNKAAQLREQLDFTNAEFDKTKQILTNTAKELKNATDDGNRLRNEVSKLTKQSVQQTKKYQLLEQAKAGVEGDRENLRQQVSVMEREIMLNKKQAEADRREIENLNREKEIFNKNMQKIQNEAMENLLVISRQEQRRKQLEHELEVSASQLNKQRLVIRQLEKDKDRMLEETIALNERIDEISEEVRLRTADILDLKKALRDETIKGRKLSVALDATRAERNMLHKNYTEAQDEIQDLKQKLKMLAYQIEQLKEDISGKESGLKSCEGTLVKCNKKNDQLRAEVQAGLVKLSEAKAEITASRQEEARLNRILQESDTARAKLMKELEGLVNERDVVGAQLVRRNDEISLLYEKIRILEVTLHRGERQYEQRVEDIRLLRLEIIRLRKEKNLLSKGIENMTDLRLEVFNLERELGRERLRVRALEEALETPLNVHRWRKLQGTDPESVHLTQKLRLTQKKVLAQSEMLVAKDRELKETRNLYGAVKDMLALQPSPEIQQTLNRTQRALAQRTSKMKCLIAELSMREKQVADLRLELDKVNEDLNNFKQKYYEMKRALDADEARRLRVPTPATPV
;
A
#
# COMPACT_ATOMS: atom_id res chain seq x y z
N MET A 1 -49.26 -11.76 39.63
CA MET A 1 -50.19 -12.18 38.58
C MET A 1 -49.84 -11.33 37.37
N ASP A 2 -49.11 -11.80 36.36
CA ASP A 2 -48.65 -13.13 35.97
C ASP A 2 -47.26 -12.97 35.34
N LEU A 3 -46.33 -13.87 35.66
CA LEU A 3 -45.03 -14.01 34.98
C LEU A 3 -45.22 -15.09 33.90
N PRO A 4 -44.88 -14.86 32.62
CA PRO A 4 -44.78 -15.93 31.63
C PRO A 4 -43.36 -16.50 31.57
N ASP A 5 -43.25 -17.78 31.92
CA ASP A 5 -42.53 -18.86 31.26
C ASP A 5 -41.06 -18.64 30.80
N GLU A 6 -40.13 -18.83 31.75
CA GLU A 6 -38.73 -19.21 31.44
C GLU A 6 -38.51 -20.75 31.45
N GLU A 7 -39.53 -21.56 31.79
CA GLU A 7 -39.38 -23.03 31.90
C GLU A 7 -39.45 -23.78 30.55
N GLU A 8 -40.00 -23.21 29.49
CA GLU A 8 -40.15 -23.90 28.19
C GLU A 8 -38.81 -24.09 27.44
N ALA A 9 -37.88 -23.14 27.56
CA ALA A 9 -36.62 -23.18 26.80
C ALA A 9 -35.68 -24.29 27.32
N PHE A 10 -35.71 -24.59 28.62
CA PHE A 10 -34.88 -25.64 29.22
C PHE A 10 -35.45 -27.04 28.97
N GLY A 11 -36.78 -27.17 28.94
CA GLY A 11 -37.47 -28.43 28.62
C GLY A 11 -37.19 -28.91 27.19
N ALA A 12 -37.19 -28.00 26.22
CA ALA A 12 -36.91 -28.34 24.82
C ALA A 12 -35.47 -28.87 24.61
N ALA A 13 -34.48 -28.31 25.30
CA ALA A 13 -33.09 -28.75 25.21
C ALA A 13 -32.87 -30.15 25.80
N ILE A 14 -33.57 -30.50 26.89
CA ILE A 14 -33.50 -31.82 27.54
C ILE A 14 -34.16 -32.90 26.67
N ILE A 15 -35.32 -32.61 26.06
CA ILE A 15 -36.03 -33.56 25.18
C ILE A 15 -35.20 -33.88 23.92
N ILE A 16 -34.56 -32.86 23.32
CA ILE A 16 -33.70 -33.05 22.13
C ILE A 16 -32.46 -33.88 22.46
N GLY A 17 -31.93 -33.75 23.69
CA GLY A 17 -30.82 -34.56 24.19
C GLY A 17 -31.19 -36.03 24.37
N SER A 18 -32.37 -36.31 24.95
CA SER A 18 -32.81 -37.69 25.21
C SER A 18 -33.10 -38.46 23.92
N GLU A 19 -33.74 -37.84 22.93
CA GLU A 19 -34.03 -38.47 21.63
C GLU A 19 -32.75 -38.90 20.87
N THR A 20 -31.65 -38.14 21.00
CA THR A 20 -30.36 -38.52 20.36
C THR A 20 -29.79 -39.80 20.93
N THR A 21 -29.81 -39.95 22.25
CA THR A 21 -29.26 -41.15 22.91
C THR A 21 -30.09 -42.40 22.65
N GLU A 22 -31.36 -42.25 22.27
CA GLU A 22 -32.24 -43.36 21.91
C GLU A 22 -32.05 -43.77 20.44
N ALA A 23 -31.97 -42.79 19.51
CA ALA A 23 -31.67 -43.04 18.11
C ALA A 23 -30.25 -43.61 17.87
N GLU A 24 -29.25 -43.18 18.67
CA GLU A 24 -27.91 -43.78 18.70
C GLU A 24 -27.95 -45.24 19.13
N ARG A 25 -28.68 -45.55 20.20
CA ARG A 25 -28.85 -46.92 20.71
C ARG A 25 -29.59 -47.84 19.73
N GLU A 26 -30.63 -47.33 19.07
CA GLU A 26 -31.35 -48.09 18.04
C GLU A 26 -30.50 -48.31 16.79
N TYR A 27 -29.73 -47.30 16.35
CA TYR A 27 -28.79 -47.43 15.25
C TYR A 27 -27.76 -48.53 15.51
N GLU A 28 -27.11 -48.54 16.68
CA GLU A 28 -26.13 -49.58 17.04
C GLU A 28 -26.77 -50.97 17.05
N LYS A 29 -27.96 -51.10 17.64
CA LYS A 29 -28.68 -52.37 17.72
C LYS A 29 -29.06 -52.93 16.35
N VAL A 30 -29.54 -52.06 15.44
CA VAL A 30 -29.91 -52.46 14.07
C VAL A 30 -28.66 -52.78 13.24
N LEU A 31 -27.56 -52.04 13.44
CA LEU A 31 -26.29 -52.30 12.77
C LEU A 31 -25.70 -53.65 13.18
N GLU A 32 -25.78 -54.02 14.46
CA GLU A 32 -25.34 -55.32 14.99
C GLU A 32 -26.14 -56.46 14.32
N GLN A 33 -27.48 -56.33 14.28
CA GLN A 33 -28.37 -57.31 13.64
C GLN A 33 -28.13 -57.44 12.13
N MET A 34 -27.81 -56.34 11.43
CA MET A 34 -27.46 -56.36 10.01
C MET A 34 -26.10 -57.03 9.75
N ARG A 35 -25.17 -56.98 10.70
CA ARG A 35 -23.86 -57.64 10.59
C ARG A 35 -23.92 -59.15 10.82
N GLU A 36 -24.87 -59.62 11.64
CA GLU A 36 -25.06 -61.06 11.92
C GLU A 36 -25.67 -61.83 10.74
N SER A 37 -26.47 -61.17 9.89
CA SER A 37 -27.12 -61.80 8.73
C SER A 37 -26.32 -61.61 7.43
N GLU A 38 -25.85 -62.72 6.83
CA GLU A 38 -24.96 -62.68 5.64
C GLU A 38 -25.56 -61.94 4.42
N GLY A 39 -26.89 -61.93 4.26
CA GLY A 39 -27.58 -61.22 3.18
C GLY A 39 -27.72 -59.71 3.38
N LEU A 40 -27.59 -59.22 4.62
CA LEU A 40 -27.83 -57.82 4.98
C LEU A 40 -26.55 -56.98 5.13
N LYS A 41 -25.37 -57.62 5.15
CA LYS A 41 -24.07 -56.94 5.21
C LYS A 41 -23.85 -55.91 4.11
N LEU A 42 -24.42 -56.11 2.91
CA LEU A 42 -24.31 -55.12 1.82
C LEU A 42 -25.09 -53.82 2.09
N TYR A 43 -26.05 -53.83 3.01
CA TYR A 43 -26.90 -52.68 3.31
C TYR A 43 -26.45 -51.90 4.55
N SER A 44 -25.52 -52.43 5.36
CA SER A 44 -25.02 -51.74 6.55
C SER A 44 -24.36 -50.40 6.22
N ASP A 45 -23.58 -50.35 5.13
CA ASP A 45 -22.91 -49.12 4.70
C ASP A 45 -23.90 -48.04 4.24
N VAL A 46 -25.03 -48.45 3.66
CA VAL A 46 -26.11 -47.53 3.27
C VAL A 46 -26.83 -47.01 4.50
N TYR A 47 -27.08 -47.87 5.49
CA TYR A 47 -27.70 -47.50 6.76
C TYR A 47 -26.83 -46.54 7.58
N THR A 48 -25.51 -46.78 7.66
CA THR A 48 -24.55 -45.84 8.27
C THR A 48 -24.54 -44.49 7.57
N LYS A 49 -24.49 -44.46 6.22
CA LYS A 49 -24.56 -43.19 5.48
C LYS A 49 -25.87 -42.43 5.72
N LEU A 50 -26.98 -43.14 5.87
CA LEU A 50 -28.27 -42.54 6.17
C LEU A 50 -28.28 -41.92 7.57
N TYR A 51 -27.70 -42.63 8.55
CA TYR A 51 -27.56 -42.18 9.92
C TYR A 51 -26.63 -40.95 10.04
N ASP A 52 -25.48 -40.97 9.35
CA ASP A 52 -24.56 -39.82 9.28
C ASP A 52 -25.25 -38.60 8.66
N SER A 53 -26.07 -38.80 7.62
CA SER A 53 -26.86 -37.73 7.01
C SER A 53 -27.92 -37.18 7.96
N TYR A 54 -28.59 -38.04 8.74
CA TYR A 54 -29.53 -37.63 9.77
C TYR A 54 -28.83 -36.79 10.86
N PHE A 55 -27.69 -37.25 11.36
CA PHE A 55 -26.93 -36.56 12.39
C PHE A 55 -26.44 -35.18 11.91
N LYS A 56 -25.98 -35.11 10.66
CA LYS A 56 -25.58 -33.86 10.03
C LYS A 56 -26.76 -32.88 9.87
N LEU A 57 -27.91 -33.35 9.38
CA LEU A 57 -29.12 -32.54 9.26
C LEU A 57 -29.62 -32.04 10.62
N LYS A 58 -29.51 -32.88 11.67
CA LYS A 58 -29.84 -32.47 13.05
C LYS A 58 -28.93 -31.33 13.52
N GLY A 59 -27.62 -31.44 13.31
CA GLY A 59 -26.65 -30.40 13.67
C GLY A 59 -26.89 -29.08 12.92
N GLU A 60 -27.27 -29.16 11.64
CA GLU A 60 -27.69 -27.99 10.87
C GLU A 60 -28.98 -27.39 11.42
N ASN A 61 -29.96 -28.22 11.81
CA ASN A 61 -31.22 -27.76 12.40
C ASN A 61 -31.04 -27.08 13.76
N THR A 62 -30.16 -27.60 14.63
CA THR A 62 -29.83 -26.94 15.92
C THR A 62 -29.16 -25.59 15.68
N ALA A 63 -28.24 -25.49 14.72
CA ALA A 63 -27.62 -24.21 14.35
C ALA A 63 -28.65 -23.22 13.78
N HIS A 64 -29.66 -23.70 13.04
CA HIS A 64 -30.76 -22.87 12.57
C HIS A 64 -31.66 -22.40 13.72
N GLN A 65 -31.97 -23.25 14.70
CA GLN A 65 -32.75 -22.88 15.88
C GLN A 65 -32.02 -21.84 16.74
N GLU A 66 -30.73 -21.99 16.99
CA GLU A 66 -29.90 -20.98 17.66
C GLU A 66 -29.88 -19.66 16.88
N LYS A 67 -29.84 -19.75 15.54
CA LYS A 67 -29.88 -18.56 14.69
C LYS A 67 -31.22 -17.84 14.76
N ILE A 68 -32.33 -18.58 14.79
CA ILE A 68 -33.68 -18.04 14.96
C ILE A 68 -33.80 -17.39 16.34
N ALA A 69 -33.36 -18.04 17.41
CA ALA A 69 -33.38 -17.47 18.77
C ALA A 69 -32.57 -16.17 18.85
N TYR A 70 -31.37 -16.14 18.25
CA TYR A 70 -30.56 -14.93 18.16
C TYR A 70 -31.26 -13.80 17.38
N LEU A 71 -31.94 -14.13 16.28
CA LEU A 71 -32.69 -13.14 15.51
C LEU A 71 -33.93 -12.65 16.26
N MET A 72 -34.63 -13.52 16.99
CA MET A 72 -35.77 -13.14 17.84
C MET A 72 -35.35 -12.21 18.97
N ASP A 73 -34.25 -12.49 19.67
CA ASP A 73 -33.70 -11.61 20.69
C ASP A 73 -33.26 -10.25 20.10
N LYS A 74 -32.70 -10.26 18.89
CA LYS A 74 -32.34 -9.02 18.19
C LYS A 74 -33.57 -8.20 17.80
N VAL A 75 -34.66 -8.85 17.36
CA VAL A 75 -35.94 -8.19 17.04
C VAL A 75 -36.57 -7.63 18.31
N GLY A 76 -36.62 -8.39 19.41
CA GLY A 76 -37.12 -7.91 20.70
C GLY A 76 -36.37 -6.69 21.23
N ARG A 77 -35.04 -6.63 21.02
CA ARG A 77 -34.25 -5.44 21.33
C ARG A 77 -34.65 -4.22 20.48
N TYR A 78 -34.98 -4.41 19.20
CA TYR A 78 -35.48 -3.32 18.36
C TYR A 78 -36.90 -2.90 18.76
N ASP A 79 -37.77 -3.84 19.12
CA ASP A 79 -39.11 -3.54 19.63
C ASP A 79 -39.04 -2.72 20.93
N GLY A 80 -38.10 -3.04 21.83
CA GLY A 80 -37.84 -2.23 23.03
C GLY A 80 -37.36 -0.82 22.71
N ILE A 81 -36.48 -0.66 21.71
CA ILE A 81 -36.03 0.66 21.25
C ILE A 81 -37.20 1.46 20.64
N ILE A 82 -38.04 0.81 19.83
CA ILE A 82 -39.21 1.43 19.21
C ILE A 82 -40.23 1.85 20.28
N ALA A 83 -40.47 1.02 21.29
CA ALA A 83 -41.35 1.34 22.41
C ALA A 83 -40.84 2.57 23.20
N ASN A 84 -39.54 2.66 23.43
CA ASN A 84 -38.93 3.83 24.07
C ASN A 84 -39.13 5.10 23.24
N TYR A 85 -38.90 5.06 21.93
CA TYR A 85 -39.15 6.20 21.04
C TYR A 85 -40.63 6.59 20.98
N LEU A 86 -41.55 5.63 21.01
CA LEU A 86 -42.99 5.93 21.06
C LEU A 86 -43.38 6.62 22.38
N ASN A 87 -42.78 6.22 23.50
CA ASN A 87 -42.99 6.88 24.79
C ASN A 87 -42.42 8.31 24.80
N GLU A 88 -41.22 8.52 24.26
CA GLU A 88 -40.64 9.86 24.11
C GLU A 88 -41.50 10.76 23.21
N ILE A 89 -42.03 10.23 22.10
CA ILE A 89 -42.95 10.97 21.22
C ILE A 89 -44.27 11.27 21.95
N SER A 90 -44.77 10.35 22.79
CA SER A 90 -45.96 10.62 23.60
C SER A 90 -45.71 11.73 24.63
N ASP A 91 -44.56 11.74 25.29
CA ASP A 91 -44.27 12.72 26.34
C ASP A 91 -43.94 14.10 25.75
N THR A 92 -43.26 14.14 24.62
CA THR A 92 -43.08 15.38 23.85
C THR A 92 -44.41 15.95 23.38
N ASN A 93 -45.35 15.14 22.89
CA ASN A 93 -46.69 15.61 22.54
C ASN A 93 -47.45 16.17 23.76
N LYS A 94 -47.36 15.53 24.94
CA LYS A 94 -47.94 16.08 26.18
C LYS A 94 -47.33 17.42 26.55
N THR A 95 -46.02 17.60 26.37
CA THR A 95 -45.39 18.91 26.62
C THR A 95 -45.80 19.96 25.60
N VAL A 96 -45.97 19.59 24.32
CA VAL A 96 -46.45 20.50 23.28
C VAL A 96 -47.89 20.94 23.58
N ASP A 97 -48.75 20.04 24.02
CA ASP A 97 -50.14 20.36 24.38
C ASP A 97 -50.20 21.29 25.61
N LYS A 98 -49.34 21.08 26.61
CA LYS A 98 -49.21 22.00 27.77
C LYS A 98 -48.74 23.38 27.34
N LEU A 99 -47.69 23.47 26.52
CA LEU A 99 -47.19 24.76 26.01
C LEU A 99 -48.22 25.47 25.13
N ARG A 100 -49.02 24.74 24.36
CA ARG A 100 -50.15 25.33 23.61
C ARG A 100 -51.21 25.89 24.54
N ALA A 101 -51.56 25.18 25.62
CA ALA A 101 -52.51 25.67 26.62
C ALA A 101 -51.97 26.93 27.34
N GLU A 102 -50.69 26.95 27.72
CA GLU A 102 -50.03 28.12 28.32
C GLU A 102 -50.00 29.33 27.37
N ILE A 103 -49.80 29.10 26.06
CA ILE A 103 -49.86 30.17 25.05
C ILE A 103 -51.30 30.72 24.91
N GLU A 104 -52.31 29.85 24.93
CA GLU A 104 -53.71 30.26 24.86
C GLU A 104 -54.11 31.08 26.11
N GLU A 105 -53.65 30.66 27.29
CA GLU A 105 -53.86 31.35 28.56
C GLU A 105 -53.14 32.71 28.60
N ALA A 106 -51.88 32.77 28.15
CA ALA A 106 -51.13 34.01 28.04
C ALA A 106 -51.77 35.00 27.06
N ARG A 107 -52.34 34.52 25.95
CA ARG A 107 -53.11 35.35 25.00
C ARG A 107 -54.38 35.90 25.66
N ALA A 108 -55.14 35.06 26.36
CA ALA A 108 -56.33 35.50 27.09
C ALA A 108 -56.00 36.53 28.18
N LEU A 109 -54.86 36.36 28.87
CA LEU A 109 -54.37 37.31 29.87
C LEU A 109 -53.96 38.64 29.24
N ALA A 110 -53.27 38.61 28.10
CA ALA A 110 -52.89 39.80 27.35
C ALA A 110 -54.12 40.58 26.84
N ASP A 111 -55.12 39.88 26.30
CA ASP A 111 -56.38 40.49 25.87
C ASP A 111 -57.16 41.09 27.05
N ALA A 112 -57.16 40.42 28.22
CA ALA A 112 -57.77 40.93 29.43
C ALA A 112 -57.04 42.16 29.99
N MET A 113 -55.71 42.20 29.91
CA MET A 113 -54.91 43.37 30.29
C MET A 113 -55.17 44.54 29.35
N HIS A 114 -55.20 44.31 28.03
CA HIS A 114 -55.52 45.36 27.06
C HIS A 114 -56.94 45.91 27.27
N ALA A 115 -57.92 45.06 27.57
CA ALA A 115 -59.28 45.51 27.88
C ALA A 115 -59.37 46.34 29.18
N ARG A 116 -58.56 46.00 30.20
CA ARG A 116 -58.44 46.81 31.44
C ARG A 116 -57.76 48.14 31.17
N GLU A 117 -56.71 48.15 30.36
CA GLU A 117 -55.99 49.36 29.98
C GLU A 117 -56.90 50.31 29.19
N LEU A 118 -57.68 49.79 28.23
CA LEU A 118 -58.67 50.58 27.48
C LEU A 118 -59.70 51.24 28.40
N LYS A 119 -60.25 50.47 29.36
CA LYS A 119 -61.16 51.01 30.39
C LYS A 119 -60.49 52.06 31.27
N SER A 120 -59.24 51.86 31.65
CA SER A 120 -58.50 52.83 32.47
C SER A 120 -58.28 54.15 31.72
N VAL A 121 -57.96 54.09 30.42
CA VAL A 121 -57.80 55.25 29.54
C VAL A 121 -59.13 55.99 29.36
N GLU A 122 -60.24 55.28 29.15
CA GLU A 122 -61.58 55.86 29.10
C GLU A 122 -61.94 56.57 30.41
N THR A 123 -61.66 55.95 31.57
CA THR A 123 -61.90 56.59 32.87
C THR A 123 -61.04 57.84 33.09
N LEU A 124 -59.77 57.81 32.69
CA LEU A 124 -58.88 58.98 32.74
C LEU A 124 -59.36 60.12 31.84
N GLU A 125 -59.91 59.82 30.66
CA GLU A 125 -60.53 60.84 29.80
C GLU A 125 -61.78 61.46 30.43
N THR A 126 -62.62 60.65 31.10
CA THR A 126 -63.79 61.19 31.80
C THR A 126 -63.40 62.07 33.00
N MET A 127 -62.37 61.68 33.76
CA MET A 127 -61.85 62.49 34.88
C MET A 127 -61.21 63.80 34.40
N LYS A 128 -60.50 63.79 33.27
CA LYS A 128 -59.99 65.02 32.64
C LYS A 128 -61.11 65.98 32.21
N LYS A 129 -62.24 65.46 31.71
CA LYS A 129 -63.42 66.26 31.37
C LYS A 129 -64.12 66.85 32.61
N THR A 130 -64.13 66.14 33.74
CA THR A 130 -64.70 66.67 34.99
C THR A 130 -63.82 67.71 35.66
N ILE A 131 -62.49 67.55 35.60
CA ILE A 131 -61.54 68.55 36.11
C ILE A 131 -61.68 69.86 35.31
N ALA A 132 -61.78 69.79 33.98
CA ALA A 132 -62.01 70.96 33.13
C ALA A 132 -63.37 71.66 33.37
N ARG A 133 -64.38 70.93 33.90
CA ARG A 133 -65.69 71.52 34.27
C ARG A 133 -65.61 72.27 35.60
N LEU A 134 -64.92 71.71 36.58
CA LEU A 134 -64.75 72.32 37.91
C LEU A 134 -63.82 73.54 37.86
N GLU A 135 -62.80 73.54 37.00
CA GLU A 135 -61.97 74.73 36.75
C GLU A 135 -62.79 75.91 36.17
N LYS A 136 -63.78 75.63 35.30
CA LYS A 136 -64.70 76.66 34.78
C LYS A 136 -65.70 77.19 35.82
N GLU A 137 -66.12 76.38 36.79
CA GLU A 137 -67.03 76.82 37.87
C GLU A 137 -66.29 77.63 38.94
N LEU A 138 -65.00 77.36 39.15
CA LEU A 138 -64.15 78.09 40.11
C LEU A 138 -63.73 79.48 39.60
N ASP A 139 -63.60 79.64 38.28
CA ASP A 139 -63.40 80.95 37.64
C ASP A 139 -64.67 81.82 37.59
N ALA A 140 -65.86 81.21 37.62
CA ALA A 140 -67.15 81.92 37.65
C ALA A 140 -67.53 82.44 39.06
N ARG A 141 -67.02 81.84 40.13
CA ARG A 141 -67.26 82.29 41.52
C ARG A 141 -66.31 83.36 42.04
N LYS A 142 -65.23 83.67 41.33
CA LYS A 142 -64.28 84.75 41.72
C LYS A 142 -64.64 86.14 41.18
N ARG A 143 -65.83 86.34 40.59
CA ARG A 143 -66.28 87.64 40.01
C ARG A 143 -67.70 88.06 40.41
N ALA A 144 -68.05 88.01 41.70
CA ALA A 144 -69.16 88.78 42.27
C ALA A 144 -68.92 88.96 43.78
N GLY A 145 -68.61 90.17 44.21
CA GLY A 145 -68.31 90.53 45.60
C GLY A 145 -69.37 91.43 46.23
N ASP A 146 -69.26 91.51 47.57
CA ASP A 146 -69.61 92.58 48.51
C ASP A 146 -71.09 93.02 48.59
N ASP A 147 -71.67 93.46 49.72
CA ASP A 147 -71.27 93.73 51.10
C ASP A 147 -72.58 93.92 51.92
N ASP A 148 -72.54 93.76 53.23
CA ASP A 148 -73.68 93.96 54.14
C ASP A 148 -73.50 95.25 54.96
N ALA A 149 -74.54 96.09 55.07
CA ALA A 149 -74.48 97.38 55.79
C ALA A 149 -75.70 97.61 56.69
N GLY A 150 -75.41 97.75 57.99
CA GLY A 150 -75.87 98.89 58.80
C GLY A 150 -77.34 98.93 59.24
N ALA A 151 -77.56 98.51 60.49
CA ALA A 151 -78.81 98.63 61.24
C ALA A 151 -79.18 100.07 61.67
N THR A 152 -80.48 100.34 61.77
CA THR A 152 -81.20 101.05 62.87
C THR A 152 -82.69 101.11 62.48
N SER A 153 -83.64 100.59 63.24
CA SER A 153 -84.28 101.32 64.34
C SER A 153 -85.27 100.39 65.03
N ALA A 154 -84.88 99.97 66.22
CA ALA A 154 -85.59 99.06 67.09
C ALA A 154 -86.88 99.67 67.63
N VAL A 155 -87.87 98.79 67.85
CA VAL A 155 -88.81 98.74 69.00
C VAL A 155 -90.11 98.02 68.59
N LYS A 156 -90.45 97.94 67.30
CA LYS A 156 -91.61 97.14 66.81
C LYS A 156 -91.26 95.73 66.33
N GLU A 157 -89.99 95.40 66.17
CA GLU A 157 -89.56 94.05 65.79
C GLU A 157 -89.31 93.13 66.98
N LYS A 158 -89.27 93.60 68.23
CA LYS A 158 -88.90 92.76 69.39
C LYS A 158 -89.89 91.61 69.66
N GLU A 159 -91.19 91.80 69.43
CA GLU A 159 -92.19 90.73 69.53
C GLU A 159 -92.18 89.78 68.32
N LYS A 160 -91.81 90.26 67.12
CA LYS A 160 -91.61 89.40 65.95
C LYS A 160 -90.33 88.58 66.12
N PHE A 161 -89.26 89.19 66.63
CA PHE A 161 -87.99 88.53 66.92
C PHE A 161 -88.08 87.51 68.04
N GLU A 162 -88.97 87.59 69.03
CA GLU A 162 -89.09 86.50 70.01
C GLU A 162 -89.74 85.24 69.40
N LYS A 163 -90.76 85.40 68.55
CA LYS A 163 -91.36 84.28 67.80
C LYS A 163 -90.42 83.75 66.72
N GLU A 164 -89.71 84.64 66.04
CA GLU A 164 -88.74 84.28 65.02
C GLU A 164 -87.46 83.69 65.63
N LYS A 165 -87.04 84.13 66.82
CA LYS A 165 -85.98 83.49 67.61
C LYS A 165 -86.37 82.09 68.04
N ALA A 166 -87.62 81.86 68.46
CA ALA A 166 -88.08 80.50 68.78
C ALA A 166 -88.11 79.58 67.54
N ARG A 167 -88.55 80.10 66.39
CA ARG A 167 -88.55 79.37 65.11
C ARG A 167 -87.12 79.09 64.62
N LEU A 168 -86.27 80.11 64.60
CA LEU A 168 -84.86 80.00 64.20
C LEU A 168 -84.06 79.14 65.17
N GLN A 169 -84.41 79.12 66.47
CA GLN A 169 -83.81 78.20 67.43
C GLN A 169 -84.19 76.75 67.13
N GLY A 170 -85.46 76.47 66.79
CA GLY A 170 -85.88 75.14 66.35
C GLY A 170 -85.25 74.70 65.02
N GLU A 171 -85.12 75.62 64.06
CA GLU A 171 -84.41 75.36 62.80
C GLU A 171 -82.90 75.16 63.01
N LEU A 172 -82.29 75.92 63.93
CA LEU A 172 -80.90 75.77 64.34
C LEU A 172 -80.65 74.45 65.05
N ASP A 173 -81.54 74.03 65.94
CA ASP A 173 -81.43 72.75 66.65
C ASP A 173 -81.65 71.57 65.69
N GLY A 174 -82.57 71.70 64.74
CA GLY A 174 -82.73 70.73 63.64
C GLY A 174 -81.56 70.71 62.65
N ALA A 175 -80.90 71.84 62.41
CA ALA A 175 -79.68 71.91 61.62
C ALA A 175 -78.49 71.31 62.36
N LYS A 176 -78.37 71.56 63.67
CA LYS A 176 -77.36 70.95 64.54
C LYS A 176 -77.51 69.44 64.57
N LEU A 177 -78.73 68.91 64.72
CA LEU A 177 -78.98 67.46 64.70
C LEU A 177 -78.62 66.83 63.35
N ARG A 178 -78.96 67.50 62.24
CA ARG A 178 -78.55 67.04 60.89
C ARG A 178 -77.04 67.08 60.71
N LEU A 179 -76.38 68.10 61.24
CA LEU A 179 -74.93 68.20 61.23
C LEU A 179 -74.27 67.10 62.06
N THR A 180 -74.82 66.79 63.24
CA THR A 180 -74.29 65.69 64.08
C THR A 180 -74.46 64.33 63.39
N ASN A 181 -75.62 64.08 62.78
CA ASN A 181 -75.84 62.85 62.02
C ASN A 181 -74.94 62.74 60.79
N ALA A 182 -74.68 63.86 60.09
CA ALA A 182 -73.76 63.89 58.96
C ALA A 182 -72.30 63.66 59.39
N LEU A 183 -71.88 64.24 60.52
CA LEU A 183 -70.55 64.01 61.09
C LEU A 183 -70.36 62.55 61.50
N ASN A 184 -71.35 61.94 62.17
CA ASN A 184 -71.29 60.53 62.52
C ASN A 184 -71.22 59.62 61.28
N PHE A 185 -71.95 59.97 60.21
CA PHE A 185 -71.90 59.22 58.95
C PHE A 185 -70.56 59.36 58.22
N ILE A 186 -69.94 60.55 58.29
CA ILE A 186 -68.58 60.78 57.77
C ILE A 186 -67.57 59.95 58.56
N GLU A 187 -67.66 59.95 59.90
CA GLU A 187 -66.77 59.18 60.76
C GLU A 187 -66.90 57.66 60.52
N GLU A 188 -68.12 57.15 60.30
CA GLU A 188 -68.33 55.75 59.87
C GLU A 188 -67.73 55.44 58.49
N LEU A 189 -67.80 56.38 57.55
CA LEU A 189 -67.20 56.20 56.22
C LEU A 189 -65.67 56.25 56.28
N GLU A 190 -65.09 57.14 57.09
CA GLU A 190 -63.64 57.21 57.33
C GLU A 190 -63.13 55.92 57.99
N GLN A 191 -63.87 55.36 58.95
CA GLN A 191 -63.55 54.06 59.54
C GLN A 191 -63.65 52.91 58.54
N ARG A 192 -64.64 52.92 57.64
CA ARG A 192 -64.72 51.91 56.57
C ARG A 192 -63.60 52.07 55.54
N ASN A 193 -63.22 53.30 55.22
CA ASN A 193 -62.18 53.57 54.23
C ASN A 193 -60.80 53.16 54.76
N THR A 194 -60.49 53.49 56.01
CA THR A 194 -59.26 53.03 56.69
C THR A 194 -59.20 51.51 56.78
N ALA A 195 -60.31 50.83 57.12
CA ALA A 195 -60.36 49.36 57.12
C ALA A 195 -60.17 48.75 55.71
N ALA A 196 -60.66 49.42 54.66
CA ALA A 196 -60.45 49.00 53.28
C ALA A 196 -59.00 49.21 52.84
N GLU A 197 -58.38 50.34 53.19
CA GLU A 197 -56.97 50.65 52.93
C GLU A 197 -56.03 49.65 53.63
N GLU A 198 -56.32 49.30 54.88
CA GLU A 198 -55.58 48.24 55.59
C GLU A 198 -55.70 46.87 54.92
N ASN A 199 -56.86 46.54 54.37
CA ASN A 199 -57.06 45.28 53.64
C ASN A 199 -56.36 45.29 52.28
N ILE A 200 -56.34 46.42 51.58
CA ILE A 200 -55.58 46.57 50.34
C ILE A 200 -54.09 46.39 50.62
N SER A 201 -53.55 47.06 51.65
CA SER A 201 -52.14 46.93 52.02
C SER A 201 -51.75 45.48 52.37
N LYS A 202 -52.62 44.73 53.08
CA LYS A 202 -52.41 43.31 53.36
C LYS A 202 -52.43 42.43 52.10
N LEU A 203 -53.29 42.74 51.13
CA LEU A 203 -53.36 42.02 49.86
C LEU A 203 -52.17 42.34 48.95
N GLU A 204 -51.68 43.58 48.98
CA GLU A 204 -50.45 44.00 48.28
C GLU A 204 -49.23 43.26 48.85
N GLU A 205 -49.10 43.16 50.18
CA GLU A 205 -48.03 42.42 50.83
C GLU A 205 -48.07 40.91 50.49
N GLN A 206 -49.27 40.31 50.45
CA GLN A 206 -49.45 38.92 50.01
C GLN A 206 -49.13 38.71 48.52
N LEU A 207 -49.44 39.69 47.67
CA LEU A 207 -49.09 39.66 46.24
C LEU A 207 -47.58 39.75 46.05
N GLU A 208 -46.89 40.66 46.75
CA GLU A 208 -45.44 40.76 46.70
C GLU A 208 -44.75 39.49 47.21
N GLU A 209 -45.26 38.87 48.27
CA GLU A 209 -44.73 37.60 48.78
C GLU A 209 -44.95 36.46 47.78
N ALA A 210 -46.11 36.40 47.14
CA ALA A 210 -46.41 35.43 46.09
C ALA A 210 -45.53 35.62 44.85
N ASP A 211 -45.30 36.87 44.42
CA ASP A 211 -44.50 37.18 43.24
C ASP A 211 -43.01 36.88 43.50
N ASN A 212 -42.50 37.22 44.68
CA ASN A 212 -41.15 36.85 45.12
C ASN A 212 -40.95 35.33 45.19
N ASN A 213 -41.96 34.58 45.64
CA ASN A 213 -41.93 33.12 45.64
C ASN A 213 -41.98 32.53 44.23
N ALA A 214 -42.79 33.10 43.32
CA ALA A 214 -42.84 32.68 41.92
C ALA A 214 -41.51 32.92 41.20
N VAL A 215 -40.85 34.06 41.42
CA VAL A 215 -39.52 34.36 40.86
C VAL A 215 -38.46 33.39 41.39
N ARG A 216 -38.47 33.05 42.68
CA ARG A 216 -37.55 32.04 43.24
C ARG A 216 -37.79 30.66 42.64
N GLN A 217 -39.05 30.28 42.49
CA GLN A 217 -39.42 28.99 41.91
C GLN A 217 -39.04 28.91 40.42
N ASN A 218 -39.25 29.98 39.65
CA ASN A 218 -38.83 30.07 38.25
C ASN A 218 -37.30 29.99 38.10
N ARG A 219 -36.54 30.68 38.97
CA ARG A 219 -35.06 30.57 38.96
C ARG A 219 -34.59 29.15 39.27
N LEU A 220 -35.26 28.44 40.19
CA LEU A 220 -34.96 27.05 40.49
C LEU A 220 -35.30 26.13 39.30
N VAL A 221 -36.44 26.36 38.64
CA VAL A 221 -36.84 25.62 37.45
C VAL A 221 -35.87 25.86 36.29
N ASP A 222 -35.42 27.09 36.07
CA ASP A 222 -34.45 27.41 35.01
C ASP A 222 -33.06 26.83 35.31
N HIS A 223 -32.65 26.82 36.58
CA HIS A 223 -31.41 26.16 36.99
C HIS A 223 -31.48 24.64 36.76
N LEU A 224 -32.56 23.99 37.18
CA LEU A 224 -32.78 22.55 36.98
C LEU A 224 -32.94 22.18 35.50
N LYS A 225 -33.54 23.05 34.67
CA LYS A 225 -33.58 22.89 33.21
C LYS A 225 -32.18 22.96 32.61
N GLY A 226 -31.36 23.93 33.02
CA GLY A 226 -29.96 24.03 32.59
C GLY A 226 -29.14 22.79 32.96
N GLU A 227 -29.31 22.28 34.19
CA GLU A 227 -28.67 21.03 34.62
C GLU A 227 -29.19 19.81 33.83
N SER A 228 -30.50 19.74 33.57
CA SER A 228 -31.06 18.65 32.75
C SER A 228 -30.56 18.69 31.31
N ASP A 229 -30.41 19.87 30.70
CA ASP A 229 -29.96 20.00 29.32
C ASP A 229 -28.47 19.71 29.17
N THR A 230 -27.66 20.13 30.14
CA THR A 230 -26.23 19.76 30.22
C THR A 230 -26.06 18.25 30.40
N LEU A 231 -26.83 17.61 31.29
CA LEU A 231 -26.84 16.15 31.44
C LEU A 231 -27.32 15.42 30.18
N LYS A 232 -28.32 15.94 29.46
CA LYS A 232 -28.76 15.38 28.17
C LYS A 232 -27.66 15.47 27.11
N CYS A 233 -26.99 16.61 26.99
CA CYS A 233 -25.84 16.75 26.08
C CYS A 233 -24.70 15.80 26.44
N GLU A 234 -24.44 15.57 27.73
CA GLU A 234 -23.45 14.59 28.18
C GLU A 234 -23.84 13.16 27.83
N VAL A 235 -25.12 12.79 28.01
CA VAL A 235 -25.65 11.47 27.64
C VAL A 235 -25.57 11.25 26.13
N ASP A 236 -25.93 12.24 25.31
CA ASP A 236 -25.82 12.17 23.85
C ASP A 236 -24.37 12.03 23.38
N ASN A 237 -23.44 12.77 24.01
CA ASN A 237 -22.02 12.69 23.71
C ASN A 237 -21.46 11.31 24.10
N ARG A 238 -21.82 10.80 25.28
CA ARG A 238 -21.48 9.42 25.69
C ARG A 238 -22.12 8.38 24.77
N GLY A 239 -23.34 8.60 24.28
CA GLY A 239 -24.01 7.75 23.30
C GLY A 239 -23.25 7.65 21.97
N LYS A 240 -22.77 8.79 21.45
CA LYS A 240 -21.92 8.85 20.25
C LYS A 240 -20.55 8.19 20.47
N GLU A 241 -19.96 8.34 21.65
CA GLU A 241 -18.71 7.66 22.01
C GLU A 241 -18.89 6.14 22.09
N ILE A 242 -19.98 5.66 22.71
CA ILE A 242 -20.33 4.24 22.79
C ILE A 242 -20.56 3.66 21.39
N SER A 243 -21.23 4.38 20.48
CA SER A 243 -21.42 3.90 19.10
C SER A 243 -20.08 3.83 18.36
N GLY A 244 -19.22 4.85 18.51
CA GLY A 244 -17.89 4.87 17.93
C GLY A 244 -16.98 3.75 18.46
N LEU A 245 -17.10 3.41 19.75
CA LEU A 245 -16.38 2.29 20.37
C LEU A 245 -16.92 0.93 19.88
N LYS A 246 -18.24 0.77 19.74
CA LYS A 246 -18.84 -0.44 19.14
C LYS A 246 -18.38 -0.68 17.71
N ASP A 247 -18.30 0.36 16.88
CA ASP A 247 -17.80 0.26 15.51
C ASP A 247 -16.32 -0.12 15.44
N LYS A 248 -15.52 0.42 16.37
CA LYS A 248 -14.10 0.04 16.51
C LYS A 248 -13.94 -1.41 16.96
N LEU A 249 -14.76 -1.88 17.91
CA LEU A 249 -14.76 -3.27 18.39
C LEU A 249 -15.09 -4.23 17.24
N SER A 250 -16.16 -3.95 16.48
CA SER A 250 -16.57 -4.74 15.31
C SER A 250 -15.47 -4.81 14.22
N LYS A 251 -14.76 -3.69 13.99
CA LYS A 251 -13.61 -3.66 13.07
C LYS A 251 -12.44 -4.50 13.63
N ALA A 252 -12.13 -4.38 14.91
CA ALA A 252 -11.08 -5.15 15.56
C ALA A 252 -11.35 -6.67 15.48
N GLU A 253 -12.58 -7.11 15.76
CA GLU A 253 -13.00 -8.52 15.65
C GLU A 253 -12.85 -9.07 14.23
N LYS A 254 -13.21 -8.28 13.20
CA LYS A 254 -12.99 -8.67 11.80
C LYS A 254 -11.50 -8.76 11.45
N THR A 255 -10.68 -7.92 12.06
CA THR A 255 -9.23 -7.89 11.83
C THR A 255 -8.56 -9.09 12.51
N ILE A 256 -8.95 -9.42 13.75
CA ILE A 256 -8.51 -10.61 14.49
C ILE A 256 -8.85 -11.88 13.70
N ASN A 257 -10.10 -12.02 13.26
CA ASN A 257 -10.53 -13.16 12.43
C ASN A 257 -9.73 -13.30 11.12
N ARG A 258 -9.30 -12.18 10.52
CA ARG A 258 -8.44 -12.20 9.33
C ARG A 258 -7.02 -12.64 9.68
N ARG A 259 -6.48 -12.19 10.81
CA ARG A 259 -5.14 -12.58 11.29
C ARG A 259 -5.09 -14.05 11.72
N ASP A 260 -6.14 -14.57 12.34
CA ASP A 260 -6.24 -15.99 12.69
C ASP A 260 -6.28 -16.88 11.45
N LYS A 261 -6.99 -16.48 10.39
CA LYS A 261 -6.94 -17.18 9.10
C LYS A 261 -5.55 -17.14 8.47
N GLN A 262 -4.88 -15.99 8.52
CA GLN A 262 -3.50 -15.86 8.01
C GLN A 262 -2.51 -16.69 8.82
N LEU A 263 -2.65 -16.76 10.14
CA LEU A 263 -1.82 -17.60 11.00
C LEU A 263 -2.01 -19.08 10.66
N LYS A 264 -3.26 -19.55 10.52
CA LYS A 264 -3.55 -20.93 10.10
C LYS A 264 -2.93 -21.28 8.74
N ASP A 265 -2.99 -20.36 7.78
CA ASP A 265 -2.38 -20.56 6.46
C ASP A 265 -0.85 -20.58 6.53
N MET A 266 -0.24 -19.75 7.38
CA MET A 266 1.21 -19.73 7.59
C MET A 266 1.72 -20.97 8.33
N THR A 267 0.99 -21.44 9.35
CA THR A 267 1.29 -22.70 10.05
C THR A 267 1.29 -23.88 9.08
N ARG A 268 0.26 -23.99 8.22
CA ARG A 268 0.20 -25.04 7.20
C ARG A 268 1.36 -24.96 6.19
N LYS A 269 1.78 -23.76 5.79
CA LYS A 269 2.95 -23.60 4.90
C LYS A 269 4.25 -23.99 5.59
N LEU A 270 4.36 -23.72 6.90
CA LEU A 270 5.54 -24.05 7.68
C LEU A 270 5.66 -25.57 7.90
N GLU A 271 4.53 -26.26 8.13
CA GLU A 271 4.47 -27.73 8.17
C GLU A 271 4.89 -28.37 6.84
N LEU A 272 4.39 -27.84 5.71
CA LEU A 272 4.80 -28.33 4.39
C LEU A 272 6.29 -28.08 4.12
N ALA A 273 6.82 -26.91 4.50
CA ALA A 273 8.23 -26.59 4.35
C ALA A 273 9.12 -27.48 5.24
N GLN A 274 8.67 -27.83 6.45
CA GLN A 274 9.37 -28.79 7.32
C GLN A 274 9.40 -30.19 6.72
N GLN A 275 8.28 -30.67 6.16
CA GLN A 275 8.24 -31.96 5.46
C GLN A 275 9.16 -31.99 4.23
N GLU A 276 9.22 -30.90 3.45
CA GLU A 276 10.14 -30.77 2.32
C GLU A 276 11.60 -30.73 2.77
N GLN A 277 11.90 -30.05 3.88
CA GLN A 277 13.24 -30.01 4.48
C GLN A 277 13.69 -31.39 4.97
N GLU A 278 12.81 -32.13 5.64
CA GLU A 278 13.09 -33.51 6.08
C GLU A 278 13.31 -34.45 4.89
N ALA A 279 12.48 -34.36 3.85
CA ALA A 279 12.65 -35.13 2.62
C ALA A 279 13.98 -34.80 1.92
N ALA A 280 14.37 -33.53 1.86
CA ALA A 280 15.64 -33.09 1.30
C ALA A 280 16.84 -33.58 2.14
N SER A 281 16.73 -33.53 3.47
CA SER A 281 17.75 -34.03 4.40
C SER A 281 17.99 -35.54 4.22
N ASN A 282 16.90 -36.31 4.13
CA ASN A 282 16.98 -37.76 3.90
C ASN A 282 17.61 -38.09 2.54
N LYS A 283 17.29 -37.31 1.50
CA LYS A 283 17.89 -37.47 0.16
C LYS A 283 19.37 -37.11 0.15
N ALA A 284 19.76 -36.06 0.88
CA ALA A 284 21.17 -35.68 1.04
C ALA A 284 21.97 -36.74 1.81
N ALA A 285 21.39 -37.38 2.82
CA ALA A 285 22.01 -38.50 3.53
C ALA A 285 22.25 -39.71 2.61
N GLN A 286 21.25 -40.08 1.81
CA GLN A 286 21.39 -41.17 0.82
C GLN A 286 22.47 -40.87 -0.23
N LEU A 287 22.55 -39.63 -0.73
CA LEU A 287 23.58 -39.24 -1.70
C LEU A 287 24.98 -39.24 -1.08
N ARG A 288 25.13 -38.89 0.20
CA ARG A 288 26.41 -38.99 0.93
C ARG A 288 26.85 -40.45 1.06
N GLU A 289 25.94 -41.34 1.42
CA GLU A 289 26.24 -42.78 1.53
C GLU A 289 26.64 -43.39 0.18
N GLN A 290 25.97 -42.99 -0.91
CA GLN A 290 26.37 -43.36 -2.27
C GLN A 290 27.75 -42.83 -2.64
N LEU A 291 28.05 -41.57 -2.28
CA LEU A 291 29.35 -40.96 -2.55
C LEU A 291 30.47 -41.67 -1.80
N ASP A 292 30.24 -42.02 -0.52
CA ASP A 292 31.19 -42.79 0.29
C ASP A 292 31.42 -44.20 -0.28
N PHE A 293 30.36 -44.87 -0.76
CA PHE A 293 30.48 -46.15 -1.46
C PHE A 293 31.33 -46.02 -2.73
N THR A 294 31.08 -45.00 -3.57
CA THR A 294 31.86 -44.78 -4.79
C THR A 294 33.32 -44.43 -4.52
N ASN A 295 33.60 -43.67 -3.45
CA ASN A 295 34.96 -43.36 -3.03
C ASN A 295 35.70 -44.62 -2.57
N ALA A 296 35.04 -45.51 -1.83
CA ALA A 296 35.62 -46.79 -1.43
C ALA A 296 35.94 -47.70 -2.63
N GLU A 297 35.06 -47.74 -3.64
CA GLU A 297 35.32 -48.46 -4.89
C GLU A 297 36.45 -47.82 -5.72
N PHE A 298 36.55 -46.49 -5.74
CA PHE A 298 37.64 -45.76 -6.37
C PHE A 298 38.99 -46.06 -5.70
N ASP A 299 39.05 -46.10 -4.37
CA ASP A 299 40.27 -46.42 -3.64
C ASP A 299 40.72 -47.88 -3.86
N LYS A 300 39.78 -48.82 -3.97
CA LYS A 300 40.09 -50.20 -4.39
C LYS A 300 40.66 -50.26 -5.80
N THR A 301 40.07 -49.56 -6.76
CA THR A 301 40.59 -49.52 -8.14
C THR A 301 41.95 -48.84 -8.22
N LYS A 302 42.19 -47.81 -7.42
CA LYS A 302 43.50 -47.15 -7.28
C LYS A 302 44.57 -48.08 -6.70
N GLN A 303 44.22 -48.91 -5.71
CA GLN A 303 45.12 -49.96 -5.21
C GLN A 303 45.43 -51.02 -6.27
N ILE A 304 44.43 -51.45 -7.05
CA ILE A 304 44.65 -52.38 -8.16
C ILE A 304 45.59 -51.76 -9.20
N LEU A 305 45.38 -50.50 -9.59
CA LEU A 305 46.22 -49.79 -10.56
C LEU A 305 47.67 -49.62 -10.07
N THR A 306 47.87 -49.36 -8.78
CA THR A 306 49.22 -49.25 -8.21
C THR A 306 49.93 -50.60 -8.14
N ASN A 307 49.21 -51.70 -7.92
CA ASN A 307 49.77 -53.04 -7.96
C ASN A 307 50.12 -53.47 -9.40
N THR A 308 49.24 -53.23 -10.38
CA THR A 308 49.53 -53.54 -11.79
C THR A 308 50.66 -52.67 -12.35
N ALA A 309 50.79 -51.42 -11.92
CA ALA A 309 51.93 -50.57 -12.28
C ALA A 309 53.26 -51.09 -11.71
N LYS A 310 53.26 -51.67 -10.50
CA LYS A 310 54.45 -52.33 -9.92
C LYS A 310 54.81 -53.60 -10.69
N GLU A 311 53.83 -54.41 -11.08
CA GLU A 311 54.04 -55.60 -11.91
C GLU A 311 54.60 -55.23 -13.30
N LEU A 312 54.07 -54.19 -13.92
CA LEU A 312 54.56 -53.69 -15.21
C LEU A 312 56.01 -53.18 -15.13
N LYS A 313 56.36 -52.50 -14.02
CA LYS A 313 57.73 -52.05 -13.75
C LYS A 313 58.68 -53.23 -13.59
N ASN A 314 58.30 -54.25 -12.82
CA ASN A 314 59.10 -55.47 -12.66
C ASN A 314 59.30 -56.19 -14.00
N ALA A 315 58.26 -56.33 -14.82
CA ALA A 315 58.37 -56.90 -16.16
C ALA A 315 59.26 -56.07 -17.10
N THR A 316 59.25 -54.75 -16.97
CA THR A 316 60.12 -53.84 -17.74
C THR A 316 61.58 -53.98 -17.29
N ASP A 317 61.83 -54.09 -15.99
CA ASP A 317 63.17 -54.28 -15.42
C ASP A 317 63.74 -55.66 -15.78
N ASP A 318 62.92 -56.71 -15.81
CA ASP A 318 63.33 -58.05 -16.30
C ASP A 318 63.57 -58.05 -17.82
N GLY A 319 62.76 -57.33 -18.59
CA GLY A 319 63.02 -57.10 -20.02
C GLY A 319 64.33 -56.34 -20.27
N ASN A 320 64.71 -55.41 -19.39
CA ASN A 320 65.99 -54.72 -19.45
C ASN A 320 67.17 -55.64 -19.08
N ARG A 321 67.00 -56.54 -18.10
CA ARG A 321 68.00 -57.57 -17.76
C ARG A 321 68.23 -58.53 -18.93
N LEU A 322 67.17 -59.02 -19.54
CA LEU A 322 67.24 -59.89 -20.72
C LEU A 322 67.89 -59.16 -21.92
N ARG A 323 67.58 -57.88 -22.16
CA ARG A 323 68.26 -57.07 -23.19
C ARG A 323 69.77 -56.91 -22.93
N ASN A 324 70.16 -56.76 -21.67
CA ASN A 324 71.57 -56.67 -21.28
C ASN A 324 72.31 -58.01 -21.41
N GLU A 325 71.65 -59.14 -21.15
CA GLU A 325 72.18 -60.48 -21.40
C GLU A 325 72.33 -60.76 -22.90
N VAL A 326 71.33 -60.40 -23.71
CA VAL A 326 71.41 -60.47 -25.18
C VAL A 326 72.58 -59.60 -25.68
N SER A 327 72.76 -58.39 -25.16
CA SER A 327 73.91 -57.54 -25.52
C SER A 327 75.27 -58.17 -25.16
N LYS A 328 75.37 -58.84 -24.01
CA LYS A 328 76.58 -59.59 -23.62
C LYS A 328 76.84 -60.80 -24.52
N LEU A 329 75.81 -61.58 -24.84
CA LEU A 329 75.92 -62.75 -25.73
C LEU A 329 76.27 -62.33 -27.16
N THR A 330 75.71 -61.24 -27.67
CA THR A 330 76.06 -60.68 -28.99
C THR A 330 77.51 -60.18 -29.01
N LYS A 331 78.01 -59.56 -27.94
CA LYS A 331 79.42 -59.17 -27.81
C LYS A 331 80.36 -60.38 -27.76
N GLN A 332 79.99 -61.45 -27.04
CA GLN A 332 80.75 -62.71 -27.01
C GLN A 332 80.76 -63.40 -28.36
N SER A 333 79.63 -63.41 -29.09
CA SER A 333 79.53 -63.94 -30.46
C SER A 333 80.47 -63.19 -31.42
N VAL A 334 80.47 -61.85 -31.40
CA VAL A 334 81.40 -61.03 -32.22
C VAL A 334 82.87 -61.27 -31.86
N GLN A 335 83.18 -61.53 -30.58
CA GLN A 335 84.54 -61.87 -30.13
C GLN A 335 84.98 -63.26 -30.60
N GLN A 336 84.08 -64.24 -30.66
CA GLN A 336 84.35 -65.58 -31.19
C GLN A 336 84.51 -65.56 -32.73
N THR A 337 83.71 -64.77 -33.44
CA THR A 337 83.86 -64.57 -34.89
C THR A 337 85.20 -63.94 -35.25
N LYS A 338 85.70 -62.98 -34.44
CA LYS A 338 87.05 -62.42 -34.59
C LYS A 338 88.18 -63.43 -34.32
N LYS A 339 87.98 -64.36 -33.37
CA LYS A 339 88.93 -65.49 -33.15
C LYS A 339 88.93 -66.49 -34.30
N TYR A 340 87.78 -66.74 -34.92
CA TYR A 340 87.66 -67.61 -36.10
C TYR A 340 88.39 -67.01 -37.32
N GLN A 341 88.23 -65.71 -37.57
CA GLN A 341 88.90 -64.99 -38.67
C GLN A 341 90.44 -64.93 -38.50
N LEU A 342 90.94 -64.88 -37.27
CA LEU A 342 92.39 -64.95 -36.97
C LEU A 342 92.97 -66.36 -37.15
N LEU A 343 92.18 -67.42 -36.94
CA LEU A 343 92.57 -68.81 -37.22
C LEU A 343 92.52 -69.15 -38.72
N GLU A 344 91.62 -68.50 -39.49
CA GLU A 344 91.57 -68.62 -40.95
C GLU A 344 92.78 -67.96 -41.64
N GLN A 345 93.25 -66.81 -41.13
CA GLN A 345 94.46 -66.14 -41.62
C GLN A 345 95.76 -66.88 -41.26
N ALA A 346 95.79 -67.68 -40.18
CA ALA A 346 96.92 -68.52 -39.82
C ALA A 346 97.01 -69.82 -40.66
N LYS A 347 95.92 -70.22 -41.35
CA LYS A 347 95.89 -71.37 -42.27
C LYS A 347 96.43 -71.02 -43.66
N ALA A 348 96.24 -69.78 -44.13
CA ALA A 348 96.68 -69.31 -45.44
C ALA A 348 98.21 -69.08 -45.56
N GLY A 349 98.93 -68.96 -44.45
CA GLY A 349 100.40 -68.76 -44.43
C GLY A 349 101.25 -70.03 -44.49
N VAL A 350 100.68 -71.22 -44.30
CA VAL A 350 101.43 -72.50 -44.28
C VAL A 350 101.26 -73.31 -45.58
N GLU A 351 100.33 -72.92 -46.46
CA GLU A 351 100.15 -73.54 -47.78
C GLU A 351 100.89 -72.79 -48.92
N GLY A 352 101.48 -71.62 -48.64
CA GLY A 352 102.18 -70.75 -49.62
C GLY A 352 103.68 -71.03 -49.83
N ASP A 353 104.34 -71.77 -48.93
CA ASP A 353 105.80 -71.91 -48.91
C ASP A 353 106.33 -73.25 -49.49
N ARG A 354 105.47 -74.13 -50.02
CA ARG A 354 105.89 -75.45 -50.55
C ARG A 354 105.76 -75.66 -52.07
N GLU A 355 104.97 -74.86 -52.79
CA GLU A 355 104.78 -75.05 -54.25
C GLU A 355 105.37 -73.89 -55.11
N ASN A 356 105.70 -72.75 -54.49
CA ASN A 356 106.26 -71.56 -55.17
C ASN A 356 107.74 -71.67 -55.60
N LEU A 357 108.44 -72.79 -55.36
CA LEU A 357 109.85 -72.94 -55.71
C LEU A 357 110.16 -73.95 -56.84
N ARG A 358 109.15 -74.52 -57.53
CA ARG A 358 109.41 -75.44 -58.66
C ARG A 358 108.70 -75.15 -59.99
N GLN A 359 107.77 -74.20 -60.09
CA GLN A 359 107.10 -73.87 -61.38
C GLN A 359 107.02 -72.37 -61.72
N GLN A 360 107.74 -71.49 -60.98
CA GLN A 360 107.72 -70.03 -61.20
C GLN A 360 108.69 -69.47 -62.25
N VAL A 361 109.55 -70.27 -62.89
CA VAL A 361 110.55 -69.72 -63.85
C VAL A 361 110.08 -69.71 -65.31
N SER A 362 109.00 -70.40 -65.69
CA SER A 362 108.58 -70.51 -67.11
C SER A 362 107.29 -69.77 -67.51
N VAL A 363 106.48 -69.33 -66.53
CA VAL A 363 105.19 -68.65 -66.79
C VAL A 363 105.32 -67.10 -66.77
N MET A 364 106.28 -66.56 -66.02
CA MET A 364 106.45 -65.11 -65.86
C MET A 364 106.86 -64.37 -67.15
N GLU A 365 107.44 -65.05 -68.15
CA GLU A 365 107.81 -64.40 -69.43
C GLU A 365 106.60 -64.14 -70.34
N ARG A 366 105.45 -64.81 -70.13
CA ARG A 366 104.24 -64.63 -70.96
C ARG A 366 103.22 -63.64 -70.37
N GLU A 367 103.20 -63.40 -69.05
CA GLU A 367 102.28 -62.46 -68.39
C GLU A 367 102.70 -60.98 -68.55
N ILE A 368 103.99 -60.71 -68.75
CA ILE A 368 104.54 -59.34 -68.89
C ILE A 368 104.00 -58.62 -70.15
N MET A 369 103.62 -59.35 -71.21
CA MET A 369 103.08 -58.76 -72.45
C MET A 369 101.60 -58.37 -72.37
N LEU A 370 100.80 -59.05 -71.53
CA LEU A 370 99.37 -58.74 -71.34
C LEU A 370 99.15 -57.55 -70.40
N ASN A 371 99.98 -57.43 -69.36
CA ASN A 371 99.91 -56.32 -68.38
C ASN A 371 100.27 -54.94 -68.98
N LYS A 372 101.11 -54.89 -70.03
CA LYS A 372 101.39 -53.64 -70.74
C LYS A 372 100.17 -53.06 -71.46
N LYS A 373 99.24 -53.91 -71.91
CA LYS A 373 98.03 -53.49 -72.65
C LYS A 373 96.92 -52.99 -71.71
N GLN A 374 96.85 -53.53 -70.48
CA GLN A 374 95.95 -53.07 -69.43
C GLN A 374 96.40 -51.72 -68.85
N ALA A 375 97.71 -51.51 -68.67
CA ALA A 375 98.27 -50.26 -68.13
C ALA A 375 98.01 -49.01 -69.00
N GLU A 376 97.80 -49.17 -70.31
CA GLU A 376 97.42 -48.05 -71.21
C GLU A 376 95.92 -47.70 -71.13
N ALA A 377 95.06 -48.67 -70.82
CA ALA A 377 93.62 -48.43 -70.61
C ALA A 377 93.38 -47.67 -69.29
N ASP A 378 94.04 -48.10 -68.22
CA ASP A 378 93.95 -47.48 -66.89
C ASP A 378 94.46 -46.02 -66.92
N ARG A 379 95.42 -45.69 -67.80
CA ARG A 379 95.94 -44.32 -67.98
C ARG A 379 94.88 -43.34 -68.51
N ARG A 380 94.02 -43.79 -69.43
CA ARG A 380 92.93 -42.96 -69.99
C ARG A 380 91.79 -42.76 -68.98
N GLU A 381 91.54 -43.76 -68.14
CA GLU A 381 90.54 -43.67 -67.08
C GLU A 381 90.98 -42.70 -65.97
N ILE A 382 92.27 -42.68 -65.63
CA ILE A 382 92.86 -41.72 -64.69
C ILE A 382 92.77 -40.28 -65.21
N GLU A 383 92.96 -40.03 -66.51
CA GLU A 383 92.78 -38.68 -67.08
C GLU A 383 91.32 -38.19 -67.04
N ASN A 384 90.36 -39.08 -67.29
CA ASN A 384 88.93 -38.76 -67.18
C ASN A 384 88.54 -38.45 -65.73
N LEU A 385 88.99 -39.26 -64.77
CA LEU A 385 88.76 -39.03 -63.34
C LEU A 385 89.40 -37.71 -62.85
N ASN A 386 90.54 -37.30 -63.41
CA ASN A 386 91.14 -36.01 -63.09
C ASN A 386 90.32 -34.83 -63.64
N ARG A 387 89.73 -34.94 -64.83
CA ARG A 387 88.80 -33.91 -65.35
C ARG A 387 87.52 -33.83 -64.51
N GLU A 388 86.98 -34.95 -64.08
CA GLU A 388 85.82 -34.99 -63.18
C GLU A 388 86.15 -34.37 -61.81
N LYS A 389 87.34 -34.65 -61.26
CA LYS A 389 87.84 -34.04 -60.02
C LYS A 389 87.96 -32.51 -60.12
N GLU A 390 88.45 -31.98 -61.25
CA GLU A 390 88.52 -30.53 -61.47
C GLU A 390 87.14 -29.87 -61.57
N ILE A 391 86.18 -30.52 -62.25
CA ILE A 391 84.79 -30.04 -62.33
C ILE A 391 84.14 -30.06 -60.95
N PHE A 392 84.33 -31.14 -60.17
CA PHE A 392 83.82 -31.23 -58.81
C PHE A 392 84.41 -30.17 -57.88
N ASN A 393 85.71 -29.90 -57.97
CA ASN A 393 86.36 -28.84 -57.19
C ASN A 393 85.80 -27.45 -57.52
N LYS A 394 85.57 -27.14 -58.80
CA LYS A 394 84.95 -25.87 -59.20
C LYS A 394 83.51 -25.74 -58.70
N ASN A 395 82.73 -26.82 -58.72
CA ASN A 395 81.37 -26.83 -58.19
C ASN A 395 81.34 -26.71 -56.67
N MET A 396 82.25 -27.39 -55.96
CA MET A 396 82.41 -27.25 -54.50
C MET A 396 82.73 -25.81 -54.10
N GLN A 397 83.63 -25.15 -54.85
CA GLN A 397 84.02 -23.77 -54.57
C GLN A 397 82.86 -22.78 -54.80
N LYS A 398 82.00 -23.01 -55.80
CA LYS A 398 80.76 -22.23 -55.99
C LYS A 398 79.79 -22.40 -54.81
N ILE A 399 79.52 -23.65 -54.40
CA ILE A 399 78.64 -23.94 -53.26
C ILE A 399 79.19 -23.33 -51.97
N GLN A 400 80.51 -23.35 -51.78
CA GLN A 400 81.15 -22.74 -50.62
C GLN A 400 80.99 -21.21 -50.60
N ASN A 401 81.12 -20.54 -51.75
CA ASN A 401 80.90 -19.10 -51.87
C ASN A 401 79.43 -18.73 -51.63
N GLU A 402 78.49 -19.48 -52.21
CA GLU A 402 77.05 -19.29 -51.97
C GLU A 402 76.67 -19.53 -50.49
N ALA A 403 77.26 -20.54 -49.85
CA ALA A 403 77.07 -20.80 -48.42
C ALA A 403 77.60 -19.63 -47.56
N MET A 404 78.72 -19.02 -47.94
CA MET A 404 79.31 -17.88 -47.24
C MET A 404 78.48 -16.59 -47.40
N GLU A 405 77.94 -16.33 -48.60
CA GLU A 405 76.99 -15.23 -48.81
C GLU A 405 75.69 -15.42 -48.01
N ASN A 406 75.14 -16.64 -47.99
CA ASN A 406 73.96 -16.96 -47.20
C ASN A 406 74.20 -16.77 -45.68
N LEU A 407 75.40 -17.12 -45.19
CA LEU A 407 75.80 -16.90 -43.80
C LEU A 407 75.84 -15.41 -43.42
N LEU A 408 76.36 -14.56 -44.32
CA LEU A 408 76.35 -13.10 -44.14
C LEU A 408 74.93 -12.53 -44.11
N VAL A 409 74.04 -13.02 -44.97
CA VAL A 409 72.62 -12.60 -44.98
C VAL A 409 71.93 -13.00 -43.66
N ILE A 410 72.15 -14.23 -43.19
CA ILE A 410 71.59 -14.71 -41.91
C ILE A 410 72.09 -13.85 -40.75
N SER A 411 73.39 -13.54 -40.69
CA SER A 411 73.95 -12.67 -39.64
C SER A 411 73.32 -11.28 -39.64
N ARG A 412 73.08 -10.68 -40.81
CA ARG A 412 72.40 -9.38 -40.93
C ARG A 412 70.94 -9.46 -40.46
N GLN A 413 70.23 -10.54 -40.78
CA GLN A 413 68.86 -10.77 -40.31
C GLN A 413 68.79 -11.01 -38.81
N GLU A 414 69.75 -11.72 -38.22
CA GLU A 414 69.84 -11.91 -36.77
C GLU A 414 70.08 -10.59 -36.03
N GLN A 415 70.93 -9.71 -36.55
CA GLN A 415 71.12 -8.37 -35.99
C GLN A 415 69.83 -7.54 -36.07
N ARG A 416 69.12 -7.59 -37.20
CA ARG A 416 67.82 -6.89 -37.34
C ARG A 416 66.77 -7.46 -36.38
N ARG A 417 66.74 -8.78 -36.19
CA ARG A 417 65.85 -9.43 -35.22
C ARG A 417 66.14 -8.96 -33.80
N LYS A 418 67.41 -8.91 -33.38
CA LYS A 418 67.81 -8.41 -32.05
C LYS A 418 67.41 -6.94 -31.82
N GLN A 419 67.51 -6.10 -32.84
CA GLN A 419 67.02 -4.71 -32.76
C GLN A 419 65.51 -4.63 -32.53
N LEU A 420 64.73 -5.42 -33.29
CA LEU A 420 63.27 -5.47 -33.15
C LEU A 420 62.85 -6.07 -31.80
N GLU A 421 63.55 -7.09 -31.31
CA GLU A 421 63.35 -7.67 -29.97
C GLU A 421 63.56 -6.61 -28.88
N HIS A 422 64.60 -5.79 -29.00
CA HIS A 422 64.85 -4.70 -28.06
C HIS A 422 63.77 -3.59 -28.14
N GLU A 423 63.34 -3.19 -29.34
CA GLU A 423 62.26 -2.21 -29.52
C GLU A 423 60.92 -2.70 -28.93
N LEU A 424 60.64 -4.01 -29.05
CA LEU A 424 59.48 -4.65 -28.43
C LEU A 424 59.58 -4.65 -26.91
N GLU A 425 60.75 -4.93 -26.35
CA GLU A 425 60.97 -4.94 -24.90
C GLU A 425 60.82 -3.54 -24.29
N VAL A 426 61.38 -2.52 -24.94
CA VAL A 426 61.20 -1.11 -24.54
C VAL A 426 59.72 -0.73 -24.59
N SER A 427 59.01 -1.07 -25.68
CA SER A 427 57.58 -0.80 -25.84
C SER A 427 56.74 -1.52 -24.78
N ALA A 428 57.09 -2.76 -24.44
CA ALA A 428 56.43 -3.52 -23.38
C ALA A 428 56.64 -2.87 -22.00
N SER A 429 57.84 -2.35 -21.72
CA SER A 429 58.11 -1.62 -20.47
C SER A 429 57.27 -0.34 -20.37
N GLN A 430 57.07 0.36 -21.48
CA GLN A 430 56.31 1.61 -21.55
C GLN A 430 54.82 1.36 -21.40
N LEU A 431 54.29 0.29 -22.01
CA LEU A 431 52.93 -0.18 -21.78
C LEU A 431 52.69 -0.56 -20.31
N ASN A 432 53.65 -1.20 -19.65
CA ASN A 432 53.54 -1.50 -18.21
C ASN A 432 53.52 -0.24 -17.34
N LYS A 433 54.36 0.76 -17.65
CA LYS A 433 54.32 2.06 -16.96
C LYS A 433 52.97 2.75 -17.15
N GLN A 434 52.43 2.78 -18.37
CA GLN A 434 51.12 3.35 -18.63
C GLN A 434 49.99 2.61 -17.89
N ARG A 435 50.04 1.26 -17.84
CA ARG A 435 49.08 0.45 -17.06
C ARG A 435 49.12 0.75 -15.57
N LEU A 436 50.31 0.98 -15.01
CA LEU A 436 50.48 1.39 -13.61
C LEU A 436 49.86 2.77 -13.33
N VAL A 437 50.08 3.74 -14.23
CA VAL A 437 49.46 5.07 -14.13
C VAL A 437 47.94 4.99 -14.24
N ILE A 438 47.41 4.19 -15.17
CA ILE A 438 45.96 3.98 -15.31
C ILE A 438 45.38 3.40 -14.02
N ARG A 439 46.00 2.37 -13.42
CA ARG A 439 45.55 1.80 -12.15
C ARG A 439 45.59 2.80 -10.99
N GLN A 440 46.58 3.68 -10.98
CA GLN A 440 46.66 4.72 -9.95
C GLN A 440 45.53 5.74 -10.12
N LEU A 441 45.28 6.19 -11.35
CA LEU A 441 44.17 7.10 -11.65
C LEU A 441 42.80 6.48 -11.39
N GLU A 442 42.64 5.18 -11.63
CA GLU A 442 41.42 4.43 -11.27
C GLU A 442 41.19 4.43 -9.76
N LYS A 443 42.24 4.15 -8.96
CA LYS A 443 42.17 4.22 -7.50
C LYS A 443 41.84 5.63 -6.99
N ASP A 444 42.48 6.65 -7.56
CA ASP A 444 42.24 8.03 -7.17
C ASP A 444 40.80 8.44 -7.52
N LYS A 445 40.28 8.03 -8.70
CA LYS A 445 38.88 8.25 -9.09
C LYS A 445 37.91 7.57 -8.13
N ASP A 446 38.18 6.32 -7.74
CA ASP A 446 37.34 5.60 -6.79
C ASP A 446 37.37 6.24 -5.40
N ARG A 447 38.54 6.72 -4.92
CA ARG A 447 38.66 7.49 -3.68
C ARG A 447 37.85 8.78 -3.71
N MET A 448 37.93 9.55 -4.81
CA MET A 448 37.16 10.79 -4.95
C MET A 448 35.65 10.53 -5.02
N LEU A 449 35.23 9.39 -5.58
CA LEU A 449 33.83 8.95 -5.55
C LEU A 449 33.37 8.62 -4.13
N GLU A 450 34.18 7.88 -3.36
CA GLU A 450 33.89 7.59 -1.94
C GLU A 450 33.79 8.88 -1.11
N GLU A 451 34.73 9.82 -1.28
CA GLU A 451 34.69 11.13 -0.61
C GLU A 451 33.43 11.93 -1.00
N THR A 452 33.02 11.89 -2.27
CA THR A 452 31.80 12.56 -2.75
C THR A 452 30.54 11.94 -2.15
N ILE A 453 30.47 10.61 -2.06
CA ILE A 453 29.36 9.89 -1.43
C ILE A 453 29.29 10.26 0.06
N ALA A 454 30.41 10.22 0.78
CA ALA A 454 30.46 10.57 2.20
C ALA A 454 30.05 12.03 2.46
N LEU A 455 30.46 12.97 1.60
CA LEU A 455 30.05 14.37 1.69
C LEU A 455 28.55 14.55 1.41
N ASN A 456 27.98 13.82 0.45
CA ASN A 456 26.55 13.86 0.18
C ASN A 456 25.73 13.27 1.33
N GLU A 457 26.15 12.14 1.91
CA GLU A 457 25.53 11.57 3.11
C GLU A 457 25.55 12.59 4.26
N ARG A 458 26.67 13.30 4.44
CA ARG A 458 26.79 14.37 5.44
C ARG A 458 25.81 15.52 5.19
N ILE A 459 25.61 15.90 3.93
CA ILE A 459 24.67 16.95 3.53
C ILE A 459 23.23 16.51 3.80
N ASP A 460 22.89 15.26 3.50
CA ASP A 460 21.56 14.69 3.77
C ASP A 460 21.28 14.63 5.26
N GLU A 461 22.25 14.21 6.09
CA GLU A 461 22.15 14.21 7.55
C GLU A 461 21.88 15.63 8.10
N ILE A 462 22.68 16.62 7.68
CA ILE A 462 22.52 18.01 8.12
C ILE A 462 21.17 18.56 7.63
N SER A 463 20.74 18.22 6.41
CA SER A 463 19.46 18.66 5.86
C SER A 463 18.28 18.10 6.63
N GLU A 464 18.32 16.83 7.03
CA GLU A 464 17.28 16.23 7.86
C GLU A 464 17.30 16.81 9.28
N GLU A 465 18.47 17.08 9.85
CA GLU A 465 18.56 17.78 11.15
C GLU A 465 17.93 19.18 11.06
N VAL A 466 18.24 19.95 10.02
CA VAL A 466 17.60 21.27 9.78
C VAL A 466 16.09 21.12 9.65
N ARG A 467 15.60 20.07 8.97
CA ARG A 467 14.16 19.82 8.81
C ARG A 467 13.48 19.51 10.14
N LEU A 468 14.09 18.67 10.97
CA LEU A 468 13.61 18.34 12.32
C LEU A 468 13.60 19.59 13.21
N ARG A 469 14.69 20.37 13.23
CA ARG A 469 14.75 21.64 13.99
C ARG A 469 13.70 22.64 13.50
N THR A 470 13.41 22.68 12.21
CA THR A 470 12.37 23.55 11.65
C THR A 470 10.98 23.11 12.11
N ALA A 471 10.71 21.80 12.17
CA ALA A 471 9.47 21.26 12.73
C ALA A 471 9.33 21.59 14.23
N ASP A 472 10.38 21.39 15.02
CA ASP A 472 10.42 21.75 16.45
C ASP A 472 10.10 23.24 16.66
N ILE A 473 10.69 24.13 15.84
CA ILE A 473 10.40 25.56 15.89
C ILE A 473 8.93 25.85 15.59
N LEU A 474 8.32 25.13 14.66
CA LEU A 474 6.92 25.29 14.28
C LEU A 474 5.98 24.88 15.41
N ASP A 475 6.27 23.76 16.07
CA ASP A 475 5.53 23.25 17.22
C ASP A 475 5.70 24.16 18.44
N LEU A 476 6.92 24.61 18.73
CA LEU A 476 7.18 25.59 19.80
C LEU A 476 6.47 26.93 19.52
N LYS A 477 6.43 27.41 18.27
CA LYS A 477 5.66 28.60 17.90
C LYS A 477 4.15 28.40 18.03
N LYS A 478 3.64 27.18 17.86
CA LYS A 478 2.23 26.86 18.08
C LYS A 478 1.91 26.82 19.57
N ALA A 479 2.73 26.12 20.36
CA ALA A 479 2.62 26.09 21.82
C ALA A 479 2.68 27.50 22.44
N LEU A 480 3.60 28.35 21.96
CA LEU A 480 3.69 29.75 22.39
C LEU A 480 2.42 30.54 22.08
N ARG A 481 1.81 30.33 20.90
CA ARG A 481 0.54 30.97 20.52
C ARG A 481 -0.60 30.50 21.43
N ASP A 482 -0.68 29.20 21.70
CA ASP A 482 -1.70 28.64 22.58
C ASP A 482 -1.57 29.17 24.01
N GLU A 483 -0.35 29.25 24.55
CA GLU A 483 -0.09 29.86 25.86
C GLU A 483 -0.39 31.37 25.87
N THR A 484 -0.11 32.09 24.78
CA THR A 484 -0.48 33.51 24.66
C THR A 484 -2.00 33.70 24.68
N ILE A 485 -2.75 32.80 24.01
CA ILE A 485 -4.22 32.81 24.02
C ILE A 485 -4.75 32.47 25.42
N LYS A 486 -4.18 31.46 26.09
CA LYS A 486 -4.54 31.12 27.47
C LYS A 486 -4.26 32.29 28.43
N GLY A 487 -3.12 32.96 28.29
CA GLY A 487 -2.78 34.16 29.05
C GLY A 487 -3.79 35.28 28.88
N ARG A 488 -4.24 35.54 27.64
CA ARG A 488 -5.33 36.52 27.39
C ARG A 488 -6.64 36.10 28.03
N LYS A 489 -7.03 34.83 27.93
CA LYS A 489 -8.25 34.31 28.57
C LYS A 489 -8.20 34.46 30.09
N LEU A 490 -7.07 34.15 30.71
CA LEU A 490 -6.85 34.34 32.14
C LEU A 490 -6.92 35.82 32.54
N SER A 491 -6.36 36.73 31.74
CA SER A 491 -6.49 38.17 31.98
C SER A 491 -7.95 38.63 31.97
N VAL A 492 -8.73 38.21 30.97
CA VAL A 492 -10.17 38.56 30.87
C VAL A 492 -10.97 37.99 32.04
N ALA A 493 -10.70 36.74 32.44
CA ALA A 493 -11.36 36.13 33.60
C ALA A 493 -10.99 36.84 34.92
N LEU A 494 -9.74 37.29 35.04
CA LEU A 494 -9.26 38.03 36.21
C LEU A 494 -9.90 39.42 36.29
N ASP A 495 -10.13 40.09 35.17
CA ASP A 495 -10.86 41.37 35.12
C ASP A 495 -12.35 41.19 35.42
N ALA A 496 -12.98 40.10 34.94
CA ALA A 496 -14.36 39.75 35.27
C ALA A 496 -14.56 39.47 36.77
N THR A 497 -13.71 38.63 37.36
CA THR A 497 -13.76 38.33 38.81
C THR A 497 -13.45 39.57 39.66
N ARG A 498 -12.60 40.48 39.20
CA ARG A 498 -12.41 41.79 39.85
C ARG A 498 -13.67 42.64 39.81
N ALA A 499 -14.38 42.67 38.68
CA ALA A 499 -15.65 43.38 38.55
C ALA A 499 -16.74 42.77 39.45
N GLU A 500 -16.85 41.44 39.48
CA GLU A 500 -17.76 40.70 40.38
C GLU A 500 -17.44 40.97 41.85
N ARG A 501 -16.17 40.91 42.25
CA ARG A 501 -15.76 41.25 43.62
C ARG A 501 -16.11 42.69 43.97
N ASN A 502 -15.93 43.64 43.06
CA ASN A 502 -16.29 45.04 43.30
C ASN A 502 -17.80 45.21 43.44
N MET A 503 -18.60 44.49 42.65
CA MET A 503 -20.06 44.44 42.77
C MET A 503 -20.50 43.81 44.10
N LEU A 504 -19.93 42.67 44.48
CA LEU A 504 -20.23 42.01 45.75
C LEU A 504 -19.82 42.88 46.94
N HIS A 505 -18.70 43.61 46.84
CA HIS A 505 -18.30 44.55 47.87
C HIS A 505 -19.30 45.70 47.99
N LYS A 506 -19.80 46.24 46.87
CA LYS A 506 -20.85 47.25 46.87
C LYS A 506 -22.13 46.73 47.54
N ASN A 507 -22.63 45.56 47.12
CA ASN A 507 -23.82 44.93 47.70
C ASN A 507 -23.63 44.62 49.19
N TYR A 508 -22.43 44.20 49.62
CA TYR A 508 -22.11 43.98 51.02
C TYR A 508 -22.17 45.29 51.82
N THR A 509 -21.70 46.39 51.25
CA THR A 509 -21.74 47.72 51.88
C THR A 509 -23.18 48.20 52.02
N GLU A 510 -23.99 48.06 50.96
CA GLU A 510 -25.42 48.38 50.97
C GLU A 510 -26.18 47.54 52.02
N ALA A 511 -25.93 46.22 52.09
CA ALA A 511 -26.53 45.36 53.10
C ALA A 511 -26.05 45.72 54.53
N GLN A 512 -24.81 46.19 54.69
CA GLN A 512 -24.29 46.64 55.98
C GLN A 512 -24.93 47.96 56.43
N ASP A 513 -25.19 48.88 55.50
CA ASP A 513 -25.93 50.12 55.75
C ASP A 513 -27.39 49.82 56.12
N GLU A 514 -28.06 48.88 55.41
CA GLU A 514 -29.41 48.41 55.75
C GLU A 514 -29.47 47.77 57.14
N ILE A 515 -28.48 46.95 57.52
CA ILE A 515 -28.36 46.38 58.86
C ILE A 515 -28.20 47.50 59.90
N GLN A 516 -27.47 48.56 59.57
CA GLN A 516 -27.26 49.69 60.47
C GLN A 516 -28.56 50.50 60.66
N ASP A 517 -29.34 50.69 59.60
CA ASP A 517 -30.67 51.29 59.62
C ASP A 517 -31.66 50.45 60.42
N LEU A 518 -31.66 49.12 60.24
CA LEU A 518 -32.48 48.20 61.01
C LEU A 518 -32.09 48.20 62.50
N LYS A 519 -30.80 48.34 62.82
CA LYS A 519 -30.33 48.52 64.21
C LYS A 519 -30.79 49.84 64.83
N GLN A 520 -30.87 50.92 64.05
CA GLN A 520 -31.44 52.19 64.51
C GLN A 520 -32.95 52.06 64.74
N LYS A 521 -33.68 51.40 63.82
CA LYS A 521 -35.11 51.08 63.99
C LYS A 521 -35.37 50.21 65.21
N LEU A 522 -34.51 49.20 65.47
CA LEU A 522 -34.58 48.37 66.68
C LEU A 522 -34.36 49.16 67.97
N LYS A 523 -33.48 50.17 67.97
CA LYS A 523 -33.31 51.08 69.12
C LYS A 523 -34.55 51.95 69.36
N MET A 524 -35.20 52.42 68.30
CA MET A 524 -36.46 53.17 68.40
C MET A 524 -37.60 52.29 68.93
N LEU A 525 -37.71 51.05 68.43
CA LEU A 525 -38.68 50.08 68.91
C LEU A 525 -38.41 49.65 70.37
N ALA A 526 -37.15 49.55 70.79
CA ALA A 526 -36.79 49.28 72.18
C ALA A 526 -37.23 50.41 73.13
N TYR A 527 -37.16 51.68 72.69
CA TYR A 527 -37.71 52.81 73.44
C TYR A 527 -39.23 52.76 73.56
N GLN A 528 -39.92 52.34 72.50
CA GLN A 528 -41.38 52.14 72.51
C GLN A 528 -41.81 50.97 73.40
N ILE A 529 -41.00 49.91 73.45
CA ILE A 529 -41.23 48.76 74.34
C ILE A 529 -41.14 49.18 75.82
N GLU A 530 -40.23 50.08 76.17
CA GLU A 530 -40.09 50.53 77.57
C GLU A 530 -41.24 51.41 78.03
N GLN A 531 -41.84 52.17 77.11
CA GLN A 531 -43.07 52.92 77.34
C GLN A 531 -44.30 51.99 77.49
N LEU A 532 -44.34 50.89 76.74
CA LEU A 532 -45.41 49.88 76.83
C LEU A 532 -45.27 48.96 78.05
N LYS A 533 -44.07 48.80 78.63
CA LYS A 533 -43.87 48.07 79.89
C LYS A 533 -44.48 48.78 81.10
N GLU A 534 -44.57 50.10 81.07
CA GLU A 534 -45.23 50.91 82.11
C GLU A 534 -46.76 50.69 82.11
N ASP A 535 -47.35 50.48 80.92
CA ASP A 535 -48.77 50.13 80.73
C ASP A 535 -49.10 48.66 81.08
N ILE A 536 -48.13 47.75 80.94
CA ILE A 536 -48.30 46.31 81.24
C ILE A 536 -48.41 46.04 82.74
N SER A 537 -47.76 46.83 83.60
CA SER A 537 -47.91 46.75 85.06
C SER A 537 -49.38 46.95 85.53
N GLY A 538 -50.19 47.69 84.76
CA GLY A 538 -51.63 47.81 84.98
C GLY A 538 -52.46 46.59 84.52
N LYS A 539 -51.98 45.85 83.51
CA LYS A 539 -52.68 44.72 82.89
C LYS A 539 -52.36 43.36 83.54
N GLU A 540 -51.40 43.28 84.45
CA GLU A 540 -51.08 42.09 85.26
C GLU A 540 -52.22 41.69 86.23
N SER A 541 -53.23 42.55 86.41
CA SER A 541 -54.52 42.18 87.03
C SER A 541 -55.37 41.22 86.17
N GLY A 542 -55.06 41.07 84.87
CA GLY A 542 -55.74 40.21 83.89
C GLY A 542 -55.17 38.79 83.73
N LEU A 543 -54.25 38.38 84.60
CA LEU A 543 -53.52 37.10 84.61
C LEU A 543 -54.38 35.82 84.47
N LYS A 544 -55.70 35.84 84.67
CA LYS A 544 -56.50 34.60 84.78
C LYS A 544 -56.99 33.97 83.47
N SER A 545 -56.68 34.55 82.31
CA SER A 545 -57.06 34.00 80.99
C SER A 545 -55.99 33.08 80.37
N CYS A 546 -54.82 32.96 81.00
CA CYS A 546 -53.64 32.26 80.48
C CYS A 546 -53.69 30.73 80.42
N GLU A 547 -54.72 30.02 80.90
CA GLU A 547 -54.60 28.56 81.04
C GLU A 547 -55.07 27.74 79.82
N GLY A 548 -55.80 28.33 78.86
CA GLY A 548 -56.39 27.58 77.73
C GLY A 548 -55.48 27.35 76.51
N THR A 549 -54.43 28.14 76.34
CA THR A 549 -53.56 28.11 75.13
C THR A 549 -52.41 27.11 75.21
N LEU A 550 -52.04 26.66 76.42
CA LEU A 550 -50.92 25.74 76.66
C LEU A 550 -51.17 24.32 76.08
N VAL A 551 -52.42 23.87 76.02
CA VAL A 551 -52.80 22.52 75.54
C VAL A 551 -52.61 22.36 74.02
N LYS A 552 -52.65 23.45 73.24
CA LYS A 552 -52.50 23.41 71.77
C LYS A 552 -51.04 23.31 71.31
N CYS A 553 -50.09 23.80 72.09
CA CYS A 553 -48.65 23.74 71.74
C CYS A 553 -48.05 22.33 71.87
N ASN A 554 -48.52 21.52 72.81
CA ASN A 554 -47.96 20.17 73.03
C ASN A 554 -48.24 19.21 71.86
N LYS A 555 -49.39 19.33 71.18
CA LYS A 555 -49.71 18.52 69.99
C LYS A 555 -48.83 18.82 68.76
N LYS A 556 -48.31 20.04 68.65
CA LYS A 556 -47.45 20.47 67.52
C LYS A 556 -46.00 19.99 67.69
N ASN A 557 -45.57 19.76 68.93
CA ASN A 557 -44.24 19.26 69.27
C ASN A 557 -44.07 17.77 68.93
N ASP A 558 -45.11 16.96 69.13
CA ASP A 558 -45.10 15.53 68.77
C ASP A 558 -45.09 15.32 67.23
N GLN A 559 -45.73 16.22 66.48
CA GLN A 559 -45.74 16.22 65.02
C GLN A 559 -44.36 16.54 64.43
N LEU A 560 -43.66 17.53 64.99
CA LEU A 560 -42.30 17.91 64.58
C LEU A 560 -41.26 16.82 64.90
N ARG A 561 -41.46 16.03 65.96
CA ARG A 561 -40.58 14.88 66.29
C ARG A 561 -40.69 13.75 65.26
N ALA A 562 -41.88 13.52 64.71
CA ALA A 562 -42.09 12.53 63.64
C ALA A 562 -41.45 12.99 62.31
N GLU A 563 -41.52 14.29 61.99
CA GLU A 563 -40.89 14.87 60.80
C GLU A 563 -39.35 14.83 60.86
N VAL A 564 -38.76 15.09 62.03
CA VAL A 564 -37.30 14.98 62.24
C VAL A 564 -36.82 13.54 62.08
N GLN A 565 -37.58 12.55 62.58
CA GLN A 565 -37.22 11.14 62.43
C GLN A 565 -37.32 10.66 60.97
N ALA A 566 -38.32 11.14 60.21
CA ALA A 566 -38.43 10.90 58.78
C ALA A 566 -37.30 11.56 57.97
N GLY A 567 -36.85 12.75 58.40
CA GLY A 567 -35.70 13.45 57.81
C GLY A 567 -34.37 12.71 58.01
N LEU A 568 -34.17 12.07 59.17
CA LEU A 568 -32.96 11.29 59.46
C LEU A 568 -32.84 10.02 58.59
N VAL A 569 -33.96 9.36 58.28
CA VAL A 569 -33.97 8.20 57.37
C VAL A 569 -33.63 8.63 55.94
N LYS A 570 -34.22 9.72 55.45
CA LYS A 570 -33.88 10.28 54.12
C LYS A 570 -32.42 10.74 54.02
N LEU A 571 -31.85 11.28 55.09
CA LEU A 571 -30.43 11.65 55.15
C LEU A 571 -29.51 10.43 55.11
N SER A 572 -29.92 9.30 55.69
CA SER A 572 -29.19 8.03 55.63
C SER A 572 -29.19 7.45 54.22
N GLU A 573 -30.35 7.46 53.55
CA GLU A 573 -30.51 6.99 52.17
C GLU A 573 -29.68 7.85 51.20
N ALA A 574 -29.74 9.18 51.32
CA ALA A 574 -28.93 10.08 50.50
C ALA A 574 -27.42 9.89 50.71
N LYS A 575 -26.97 9.58 51.94
CA LYS A 575 -25.57 9.26 52.20
C LYS A 575 -25.14 7.95 51.54
N ALA A 576 -26.00 6.93 51.53
CA ALA A 576 -25.74 5.67 50.86
C ALA A 576 -25.63 5.85 49.33
N GLU A 577 -26.53 6.65 48.73
CA GLU A 577 -26.46 7.02 47.31
C GLU A 577 -25.19 7.81 46.96
N ILE A 578 -24.77 8.76 47.81
CA ILE A 578 -23.51 9.49 47.60
C ILE A 578 -22.31 8.54 47.62
N THR A 579 -22.29 7.56 48.52
CA THR A 579 -21.20 6.57 48.56
C THR A 579 -21.20 5.64 47.34
N ALA A 580 -22.37 5.24 46.83
CA ALA A 580 -22.49 4.44 45.62
C ALA A 580 -22.02 5.24 44.39
N SER A 581 -22.43 6.51 44.27
CA SER A 581 -22.02 7.39 43.18
C SER A 581 -20.50 7.64 43.18
N ARG A 582 -19.86 7.78 44.36
CA ARG A 582 -18.39 7.90 44.46
C ARG A 582 -17.64 6.64 44.04
N GLN A 583 -18.21 5.46 44.31
CA GLN A 583 -17.62 4.19 43.85
C GLN A 583 -17.73 4.04 42.33
N GLU A 584 -18.85 4.46 41.73
CA GLU A 584 -19.00 4.45 40.27
C GLU A 584 -18.10 5.50 39.60
N GLU A 585 -17.93 6.69 40.20
CA GLU A 585 -16.97 7.70 39.73
C GLU A 585 -15.53 7.15 39.71
N ALA A 586 -15.12 6.44 40.76
CA ALA A 586 -13.80 5.81 40.82
C ALA A 586 -13.64 4.71 39.75
N ARG A 587 -14.71 3.94 39.45
CA ARG A 587 -14.71 2.92 38.41
C ARG A 587 -14.60 3.53 37.02
N LEU A 588 -15.39 4.57 36.73
CA LEU A 588 -15.36 5.30 35.46
C LEU A 588 -14.02 5.98 35.21
N ASN A 589 -13.40 6.56 36.25
CA ASN A 589 -12.06 7.15 36.15
C ASN A 589 -10.99 6.11 35.80
N ARG A 590 -11.08 4.88 36.33
CA ARG A 590 -10.19 3.77 35.94
C ARG A 590 -10.34 3.40 34.47
N ILE A 591 -11.58 3.28 34.00
CA ILE A 591 -11.88 2.96 32.59
C ILE A 591 -11.36 4.07 31.68
N LEU A 592 -11.54 5.34 32.04
CA LEU A 592 -10.99 6.49 31.30
C LEU A 592 -9.47 6.41 31.18
N GLN A 593 -8.78 6.13 32.29
CA GLN A 593 -7.32 6.03 32.31
C GLN A 593 -6.81 4.86 31.44
N GLU A 594 -7.47 3.70 31.49
CA GLU A 594 -7.18 2.56 30.62
C GLU A 594 -7.41 2.91 29.14
N SER A 595 -8.52 3.56 28.82
CA SER A 595 -8.84 4.02 27.46
C SER A 595 -7.82 5.04 26.93
N ASP A 596 -7.37 5.97 27.77
CA ASP A 596 -6.34 6.94 27.42
C ASP A 596 -4.98 6.27 27.16
N THR A 597 -4.61 5.27 27.97
CA THR A 597 -3.37 4.52 27.71
C THR A 597 -3.46 3.71 26.40
N ALA A 598 -4.61 3.13 26.09
CA ALA A 598 -4.84 2.42 24.84
C ALA A 598 -4.81 3.38 23.64
N ARG A 599 -5.40 4.57 23.77
CA ARG A 599 -5.36 5.63 22.76
C ARG A 599 -3.93 6.09 22.49
N ALA A 600 -3.11 6.28 23.53
CA ALA A 600 -1.71 6.65 23.38
C ALA A 600 -0.89 5.57 22.66
N LYS A 601 -1.13 4.29 22.96
CA LYS A 601 -0.50 3.16 22.24
C LYS A 601 -0.87 3.14 20.77
N LEU A 602 -2.16 3.26 20.45
CA LEU A 602 -2.65 3.29 19.06
C LEU A 602 -2.11 4.49 18.27
N MET A 603 -1.96 5.67 18.91
CA MET A 603 -1.33 6.82 18.25
C MET A 603 0.14 6.55 17.94
N LYS A 604 0.89 5.93 18.85
CA LYS A 604 2.28 5.54 18.62
C LYS A 604 2.42 4.50 17.51
N GLU A 605 1.52 3.53 17.43
CA GLU A 605 1.47 2.55 16.34
C GLU A 605 1.14 3.21 14.99
N LEU A 606 0.19 4.15 14.97
CA LEU A 606 -0.14 4.91 13.77
C LEU A 606 1.05 5.73 13.27
N GLU A 607 1.76 6.39 14.18
CA GLU A 607 2.98 7.16 13.87
C GLU A 607 4.08 6.23 13.33
N GLY A 608 4.24 5.05 13.93
CA GLY A 608 5.11 3.99 13.39
C GLY A 608 4.75 3.58 11.97
N LEU A 609 3.46 3.32 11.69
CA LEU A 609 2.98 2.95 10.36
C LEU A 609 3.15 4.08 9.33
N VAL A 610 2.99 5.33 9.75
CA VAL A 610 3.23 6.50 8.88
C VAL A 610 4.73 6.60 8.54
N ASN A 611 5.60 6.40 9.51
CA ASN A 611 7.05 6.37 9.27
C ASN A 611 7.45 5.21 8.34
N GLU A 612 6.91 4.01 8.56
CA GLU A 612 7.14 2.86 7.66
C GLU A 612 6.65 3.15 6.23
N ARG A 613 5.46 3.75 6.08
CA ARG A 613 4.94 4.18 4.78
C ARG A 613 5.88 5.17 4.10
N ASP A 614 6.39 6.15 4.84
CA ASP A 614 7.25 7.21 4.29
C ASP A 614 8.63 6.67 3.90
N VAL A 615 9.19 5.74 4.68
CA VAL A 615 10.43 5.02 4.34
C VAL A 615 10.24 4.17 3.09
N VAL A 616 9.16 3.39 3.02
CA VAL A 616 8.85 2.58 1.83
C VAL A 616 8.59 3.47 0.62
N GLY A 617 7.92 4.61 0.80
CA GLY A 617 7.70 5.63 -0.22
C GLY A 617 9.02 6.18 -0.77
N ALA A 618 9.93 6.57 0.11
CA ALA A 618 11.26 7.05 -0.27
C ALA A 618 12.08 5.97 -0.99
N GLN A 619 12.03 4.71 -0.53
CA GLN A 619 12.67 3.58 -1.20
C GLN A 619 12.10 3.34 -2.60
N LEU A 620 10.78 3.44 -2.76
CA LEU A 620 10.10 3.30 -4.06
C LEU A 620 10.55 4.37 -5.05
N VAL A 621 10.66 5.63 -4.60
CA VAL A 621 11.17 6.73 -5.42
C VAL A 621 12.61 6.47 -5.85
N ARG A 622 13.51 6.13 -4.91
CA ARG A 622 14.91 5.79 -5.23
C ARG A 622 15.02 4.63 -6.21
N ARG A 623 14.20 3.59 -6.06
CA ARG A 623 14.17 2.44 -7.00
C ARG A 623 13.66 2.84 -8.37
N ASN A 624 12.69 3.75 -8.45
CA ASN A 624 12.19 4.26 -9.71
C ASN A 624 13.22 5.14 -10.44
N ASP A 625 13.97 5.95 -9.68
CA ASP A 625 15.09 6.73 -10.20
C ASP A 625 16.22 5.80 -10.69
N GLU A 626 16.55 4.74 -9.94
CA GLU A 626 17.52 3.72 -10.34
C GLU A 626 17.10 3.00 -11.62
N ILE A 627 15.83 2.62 -11.75
CA ILE A 627 15.27 2.03 -12.97
C ILE A 627 15.40 3.00 -14.15
N SER A 628 15.09 4.28 -13.95
CA SER A 628 15.21 5.31 -15.00
C SER A 628 16.66 5.49 -15.44
N LEU A 629 17.60 5.48 -14.50
CA LEU A 629 19.03 5.59 -14.75
C LEU A 629 19.57 4.35 -15.47
N LEU A 630 19.06 3.16 -15.15
CA LEU A 630 19.35 1.92 -15.87
C LEU A 630 18.81 1.95 -17.30
N TYR A 631 17.60 2.43 -17.54
CA TYR A 631 17.06 2.60 -18.89
C TYR A 631 17.91 3.55 -19.73
N GLU A 632 18.35 4.67 -19.17
CA GLU A 632 19.22 5.61 -19.89
C GLU A 632 20.61 4.98 -20.14
N LYS A 633 21.14 4.21 -19.19
CA LYS A 633 22.39 3.47 -19.38
C LYS A 633 22.28 2.42 -20.49
N ILE A 634 21.18 1.66 -20.54
CA ILE A 634 20.89 0.71 -21.62
C ILE A 634 20.85 1.44 -22.96
N ARG A 635 20.15 2.58 -23.01
CA ARG A 635 20.03 3.40 -24.22
C ARG A 635 21.40 3.88 -24.73
N ILE A 636 22.26 4.38 -23.85
CA ILE A 636 23.62 4.81 -24.21
C ILE A 636 24.45 3.62 -24.72
N LEU A 637 24.32 2.45 -24.08
CA LEU A 637 25.01 1.23 -24.51
C LEU A 637 24.50 0.75 -25.87
N GLU A 638 23.20 0.80 -26.15
CA GLU A 638 22.62 0.46 -27.45
C GLU A 638 23.12 1.39 -28.56
N VAL A 639 23.13 2.70 -28.32
CA VAL A 639 23.67 3.68 -29.28
C VAL A 639 25.16 3.43 -29.54
N THR A 640 25.93 3.12 -28.49
CA THR A 640 27.36 2.80 -28.61
C THR A 640 27.58 1.49 -29.37
N LEU A 641 26.75 0.48 -29.12
CA LEU A 641 26.79 -0.81 -29.80
C LEU A 641 26.49 -0.63 -31.28
N HIS A 642 25.41 0.05 -31.66
CA HIS A 642 25.08 0.31 -33.06
C HIS A 642 26.15 1.10 -33.79
N ARG A 643 26.79 2.07 -33.12
CA ARG A 643 27.95 2.77 -33.67
C ARG A 643 29.12 1.81 -33.91
N GLY A 644 29.39 0.90 -32.97
CA GLY A 644 30.41 -0.14 -33.09
C GLY A 644 30.12 -1.13 -34.22
N GLU A 645 28.88 -1.61 -34.33
CA GLU A 645 28.41 -2.50 -35.39
C GLU A 645 28.61 -1.85 -36.76
N ARG A 646 28.20 -0.59 -36.93
CA ARG A 646 28.37 0.14 -38.18
C ARG A 646 29.85 0.31 -38.56
N GLN A 647 30.71 0.59 -37.58
CA GLN A 647 32.16 0.65 -37.81
C GLN A 647 32.75 -0.71 -38.18
N TYR A 648 32.29 -1.77 -37.53
CA TYR A 648 32.70 -3.14 -37.85
C TYR A 648 32.28 -3.55 -39.27
N GLU A 649 31.04 -3.29 -39.66
CA GLU A 649 30.55 -3.52 -41.02
C GLU A 649 31.37 -2.77 -42.07
N GLN A 650 31.71 -1.50 -41.81
CA GLN A 650 32.63 -0.74 -42.67
C GLN A 650 33.99 -1.43 -42.81
N ARG A 651 34.56 -1.93 -41.72
CA ARG A 651 35.86 -2.64 -41.77
C ARG A 651 35.77 -3.99 -42.48
N VAL A 652 34.66 -4.70 -42.33
CA VAL A 652 34.40 -5.94 -43.09
C VAL A 652 34.32 -5.63 -44.59
N GLU A 653 33.66 -4.54 -44.97
CA GLU A 653 33.60 -4.10 -46.36
C GLU A 653 34.97 -3.66 -46.89
N ASP A 654 35.75 -2.90 -46.12
CA ASP A 654 37.14 -2.56 -46.46
C ASP A 654 37.99 -3.82 -46.70
N ILE A 655 37.88 -4.82 -45.81
CA ILE A 655 38.57 -6.10 -45.96
C ILE A 655 38.10 -6.83 -47.23
N ARG A 656 36.81 -6.78 -47.54
CA ARG A 656 36.26 -7.37 -48.77
C ARG A 656 36.86 -6.71 -50.00
N LEU A 657 36.91 -5.39 -50.04
CA LEU A 657 37.50 -4.60 -51.13
C LEU A 657 39.01 -4.89 -51.28
N LEU A 658 39.75 -4.93 -50.17
CA LEU A 658 41.18 -5.28 -50.18
C LEU A 658 41.41 -6.72 -50.69
N ARG A 659 40.56 -7.68 -50.32
CA ARG A 659 40.63 -9.05 -50.85
C ARG A 659 40.41 -9.09 -52.36
N LEU A 660 39.44 -8.31 -52.86
CA LEU A 660 39.21 -8.18 -54.31
C LEU A 660 40.42 -7.57 -55.02
N GLU A 661 41.04 -6.54 -54.44
CA GLU A 661 42.24 -5.91 -54.99
C GLU A 661 43.45 -6.87 -54.98
N ILE A 662 43.64 -7.65 -53.90
CA ILE A 662 44.65 -8.71 -53.86
C ILE A 662 44.43 -9.72 -54.98
N ILE A 663 43.18 -10.15 -55.23
CA ILE A 663 42.86 -11.07 -56.31
C ILE A 663 43.18 -10.44 -57.66
N ARG A 664 42.83 -9.17 -57.87
CA ARG A 664 43.15 -8.42 -59.10
C ARG A 664 44.67 -8.33 -59.32
N LEU A 665 45.43 -7.89 -58.32
CA LEU A 665 46.89 -7.78 -58.41
C LEU A 665 47.56 -9.14 -58.63
N ARG A 666 47.05 -10.22 -58.04
CA ARG A 666 47.54 -11.58 -58.32
C ARG A 666 47.27 -12.01 -59.75
N LYS A 667 46.08 -11.70 -60.30
CA LYS A 667 45.77 -11.97 -61.72
C LYS A 667 46.67 -11.17 -62.64
N GLU A 668 46.87 -9.89 -62.36
CA GLU A 668 47.75 -9.00 -63.12
C GLU A 668 49.20 -9.49 -63.09
N LYS A 669 49.72 -9.82 -61.90
CA LYS A 669 51.04 -10.46 -61.75
C LYS A 669 51.15 -11.74 -62.58
N ASN A 670 50.15 -12.62 -62.54
CA ASN A 670 50.17 -13.86 -63.30
C ASN A 670 50.15 -13.62 -64.82
N LEU A 671 49.38 -12.63 -65.30
CA LEU A 671 49.36 -12.24 -66.71
C LEU A 671 50.72 -11.67 -67.15
N LEU A 672 51.31 -10.80 -66.34
CA LEU A 672 52.65 -10.25 -66.60
C LEU A 672 53.72 -11.35 -66.57
N SER A 673 53.63 -12.30 -65.63
CA SER A 673 54.57 -13.44 -65.54
C SER A 673 54.47 -14.31 -66.79
N LYS A 674 53.25 -14.64 -67.26
CA LYS A 674 53.04 -15.33 -68.54
C LYS A 674 53.52 -14.52 -69.74
N GLY A 675 53.36 -13.19 -69.71
CA GLY A 675 53.90 -12.29 -70.73
C GLY A 675 55.43 -12.33 -70.81
N ILE A 676 56.10 -12.43 -69.65
CA ILE A 676 57.56 -12.59 -69.56
C ILE A 676 58.00 -13.98 -70.04
N GLU A 677 57.27 -15.05 -69.68
CA GLU A 677 57.53 -16.41 -70.18
C GLU A 677 57.40 -16.47 -71.70
N ASN A 678 56.36 -15.85 -72.27
CA ASN A 678 56.19 -15.77 -73.72
C ASN A 678 57.24 -14.87 -74.39
N MET A 679 57.92 -13.99 -73.66
CA MET A 679 58.91 -13.06 -74.24
C MET A 679 60.14 -13.79 -74.77
N THR A 680 60.53 -14.92 -74.19
CA THR A 680 61.61 -15.75 -74.74
C THR A 680 61.21 -16.42 -76.05
N ASP A 681 59.98 -16.92 -76.13
CA ASP A 681 59.44 -17.54 -77.34
C ASP A 681 59.26 -16.49 -78.45
N LEU A 682 58.73 -15.31 -78.13
CA LEU A 682 58.65 -14.17 -79.05
C LEU A 682 60.03 -13.71 -79.54
N ARG A 683 61.06 -13.71 -78.70
CA ARG A 683 62.44 -13.40 -79.12
C ARG A 683 63.00 -14.47 -80.06
N LEU A 684 62.70 -15.75 -79.81
CA LEU A 684 63.06 -16.85 -80.70
C LEU A 684 62.29 -16.78 -82.03
N GLU A 685 61.01 -16.43 -81.99
CA GLU A 685 60.17 -16.20 -83.17
C GLU A 685 60.72 -15.05 -84.00
N VAL A 686 61.07 -13.92 -83.37
CA VAL A 686 61.72 -12.77 -84.05
C VAL A 686 63.04 -13.20 -84.68
N PHE A 687 63.89 -13.94 -83.96
CA PHE A 687 65.14 -14.45 -84.53
C PHE A 687 64.91 -15.41 -85.70
N ASN A 688 63.92 -16.29 -85.60
CA ASN A 688 63.55 -17.22 -86.67
C ASN A 688 62.99 -16.46 -87.89
N LEU A 689 62.13 -15.47 -87.68
CA LEU A 689 61.58 -14.61 -88.72
C LEU A 689 62.65 -13.74 -89.37
N GLU A 690 63.61 -13.21 -88.61
CA GLU A 690 64.78 -12.50 -89.16
C GLU A 690 65.65 -13.43 -90.01
N ARG A 691 65.83 -14.67 -89.56
CA ARG A 691 66.56 -15.70 -90.31
C ARG A 691 65.81 -16.13 -91.57
N GLU A 692 64.50 -16.31 -91.49
CA GLU A 692 63.62 -16.63 -92.63
C GLU A 692 63.57 -15.47 -93.61
N LEU A 693 63.43 -14.23 -93.14
CA LEU A 693 63.53 -13.03 -93.96
C LEU A 693 64.90 -12.92 -94.63
N GLY A 694 65.98 -13.26 -93.93
CA GLY A 694 67.32 -13.36 -94.52
C GLY A 694 67.41 -14.41 -95.62
N ARG A 695 66.84 -15.60 -95.39
CA ARG A 695 66.74 -16.67 -96.39
C ARG A 695 65.88 -16.29 -97.59
N GLU A 696 64.74 -15.64 -97.36
CA GLU A 696 63.85 -15.16 -98.42
C GLU A 696 64.49 -14.01 -99.20
N ARG A 697 65.23 -13.10 -98.56
CA ARG A 697 66.03 -12.08 -99.27
C ARG A 697 67.12 -12.70 -100.14
N LEU A 698 67.81 -13.73 -99.64
CA LEU A 698 68.77 -14.52 -100.42
C LEU A 698 68.09 -15.27 -101.56
N ARG A 699 66.89 -15.82 -101.32
CA ARG A 699 66.10 -16.55 -102.31
C ARG A 699 65.55 -15.62 -103.38
N VAL A 700 65.09 -14.43 -103.02
CA VAL A 700 64.68 -13.37 -103.95
C VAL A 700 65.88 -12.94 -104.78
N ARG A 701 67.06 -12.68 -104.19
CA ARG A 701 68.28 -12.41 -104.98
C ARG A 701 68.64 -13.55 -105.93
N ALA A 702 68.61 -14.80 -105.46
CA ALA A 702 68.90 -15.96 -106.30
C ALA A 702 67.83 -16.15 -107.39
N LEU A 703 66.57 -15.81 -107.13
CA LEU A 703 65.49 -15.84 -108.12
C LEU A 703 65.55 -14.65 -109.08
N GLU A 704 66.01 -13.48 -108.65
CA GLU A 704 66.34 -12.31 -109.48
C GLU A 704 67.51 -12.64 -110.41
N GLU A 705 68.59 -13.23 -109.90
CA GLU A 705 69.71 -13.76 -110.69
C GLU A 705 69.29 -14.91 -111.65
N ALA A 706 68.35 -15.77 -111.23
CA ALA A 706 67.79 -16.81 -112.08
C ALA A 706 66.76 -16.28 -113.10
N LEU A 707 66.12 -15.12 -112.82
CA LEU A 707 65.28 -14.38 -113.78
C LEU A 707 66.13 -13.72 -114.86
N GLU A 708 67.37 -13.32 -114.53
CA GLU A 708 68.37 -12.86 -115.50
C GLU A 708 68.89 -13.99 -116.42
N THR A 709 68.66 -15.27 -116.09
CA THR A 709 69.04 -16.44 -116.93
C THR A 709 67.99 -17.58 -116.93
N PRO A 710 66.98 -17.57 -117.83
CA PRO A 710 65.93 -18.57 -117.82
C PRO A 710 66.37 -19.89 -118.49
N LEU A 711 66.89 -20.85 -117.70
CA LEU A 711 66.97 -22.28 -118.06
C LEU A 711 65.66 -22.99 -117.67
N ASN A 712 64.69 -22.75 -118.53
CA ASN A 712 63.38 -23.34 -118.75
C ASN A 712 62.87 -24.60 -117.98
N VAL A 713 61.54 -24.52 -117.74
CA VAL A 713 60.49 -25.55 -117.95
C VAL A 713 60.12 -26.48 -116.76
N HIS A 714 59.05 -26.05 -116.07
CA HIS A 714 58.10 -26.80 -115.22
C HIS A 714 58.59 -27.54 -113.96
N ARG A 715 58.11 -27.10 -112.78
CA ARG A 715 58.14 -27.95 -111.58
C ARG A 715 56.91 -27.74 -110.67
N TRP A 716 55.73 -28.00 -111.19
CA TRP A 716 54.57 -28.33 -110.34
C TRP A 716 54.59 -29.84 -110.04
N ARG A 717 54.36 -30.20 -108.77
CA ARG A 717 54.15 -31.57 -108.30
C ARG A 717 52.91 -31.58 -107.39
N LYS A 718 51.96 -32.49 -107.65
CA LYS A 718 50.78 -32.73 -106.79
C LYS A 718 51.23 -33.21 -105.41
N LEU A 719 50.82 -32.52 -104.34
CA LEU A 719 50.85 -33.05 -102.97
C LEU A 719 49.70 -34.04 -102.79
N GLN A 720 49.99 -35.24 -102.27
CA GLN A 720 48.98 -36.16 -101.78
C GLN A 720 48.67 -35.81 -100.32
N GLY A 721 47.50 -35.19 -100.12
CA GLY A 721 46.95 -34.84 -98.83
C GLY A 721 45.80 -33.86 -99.01
N THR A 722 44.58 -34.27 -98.66
CA THR A 722 43.41 -33.38 -98.68
C THR A 722 43.31 -32.72 -97.30
N ASP A 723 43.52 -31.41 -97.24
CA ASP A 723 43.21 -30.62 -96.05
C ASP A 723 41.69 -30.72 -95.78
N PRO A 724 41.23 -30.96 -94.54
CA PRO A 724 39.81 -30.91 -94.25
C PRO A 724 39.28 -29.52 -94.62
N GLU A 725 38.26 -29.45 -95.48
CA GLU A 725 37.68 -28.19 -95.93
C GLU A 725 37.40 -27.28 -94.74
N SER A 726 37.79 -26.00 -94.85
CA SER A 726 37.50 -24.96 -93.84
C SER A 726 36.04 -24.99 -93.39
N VAL A 727 35.12 -25.40 -94.27
CA VAL A 727 33.70 -25.61 -94.01
C VAL A 727 33.44 -26.68 -92.93
N HIS A 728 34.13 -27.82 -92.95
CA HIS A 728 33.97 -28.88 -91.94
C HIS A 728 34.51 -28.47 -90.57
N LEU A 729 35.68 -27.82 -90.51
CA LEU A 729 36.22 -27.28 -89.26
C LEU A 729 35.33 -26.15 -88.72
N THR A 730 34.82 -25.28 -89.58
CA THR A 730 33.90 -24.20 -89.21
C THR A 730 32.55 -24.75 -88.74
N GLN A 731 32.03 -25.81 -89.36
CA GLN A 731 30.83 -26.51 -88.88
C GLN A 731 31.06 -27.15 -87.51
N LYS A 732 32.19 -27.82 -87.31
CA LYS A 732 32.54 -28.42 -86.01
C LYS A 732 32.69 -27.35 -84.93
N LEU A 733 33.35 -26.23 -85.25
CA LEU A 733 33.48 -25.06 -84.39
C LEU A 733 32.11 -24.47 -84.04
N ARG A 734 31.24 -24.26 -85.03
CA ARG A 734 29.86 -23.76 -84.82
C ARG A 734 29.01 -24.72 -83.98
N LEU A 735 29.15 -26.03 -84.17
CA LEU A 735 28.48 -27.04 -83.35
C LEU A 735 28.98 -27.03 -81.91
N THR A 736 30.31 -26.91 -81.69
CA THR A 736 30.87 -26.76 -80.35
C THR A 736 30.48 -25.43 -79.70
N GLN A 737 30.46 -24.32 -80.45
CA GLN A 737 30.01 -23.02 -79.96
C GLN A 737 28.53 -23.05 -79.57
N LYS A 738 27.66 -23.69 -80.36
CA LYS A 738 26.26 -23.91 -80.00
C LYS A 738 26.10 -24.76 -78.73
N LYS A 739 26.91 -25.82 -78.57
CA LYS A 739 26.90 -26.64 -77.34
C LYS A 739 27.37 -25.87 -76.12
N VAL A 740 28.43 -25.07 -76.26
CA VAL A 740 28.94 -24.21 -75.18
C VAL A 740 27.92 -23.14 -74.81
N LEU A 741 27.27 -22.50 -75.80
CA LEU A 741 26.20 -21.52 -75.55
C LEU A 741 25.02 -22.16 -74.82
N ALA A 742 24.54 -23.32 -75.28
CA ALA A 742 23.46 -24.05 -74.61
C ALA A 742 23.83 -24.48 -73.17
N GLN A 743 25.07 -24.92 -72.95
CA GLN A 743 25.55 -25.23 -71.60
C GLN A 743 25.67 -23.97 -70.72
N SER A 744 26.11 -22.84 -71.28
CA SER A 744 26.19 -21.58 -70.54
C SER A 744 24.81 -21.01 -70.19
N GLU A 745 23.82 -21.13 -71.08
CA GLU A 745 22.43 -20.76 -70.81
C GLU A 745 21.82 -21.65 -69.71
N MET A 746 22.06 -22.97 -69.76
CA MET A 746 21.68 -23.89 -68.69
C MET A 746 22.32 -23.54 -67.34
N LEU A 747 23.59 -23.15 -67.32
CA LEU A 747 24.31 -22.77 -66.10
C LEU A 747 23.73 -21.47 -65.51
N VAL A 748 23.43 -20.47 -66.37
CA VAL A 748 22.78 -19.23 -65.96
C VAL A 748 21.35 -19.48 -65.45
N ALA A 749 20.60 -20.38 -66.07
CA ALA A 749 19.28 -20.79 -65.57
C ALA A 749 19.37 -21.47 -64.20
N LYS A 750 20.35 -22.36 -64.01
CA LYS A 750 20.61 -23.01 -62.71
C LYS A 750 21.09 -22.04 -61.64
N ASP A 751 21.91 -21.05 -61.99
CA ASP A 751 22.32 -20.00 -61.06
C ASP A 751 21.14 -19.08 -60.66
N ARG A 752 20.20 -18.81 -61.59
CA ARG A 752 18.96 -18.10 -61.27
C ARG A 752 18.08 -18.92 -60.32
N GLU A 753 17.85 -20.19 -60.60
CA GLU A 753 17.12 -21.09 -59.68
C GLU A 753 17.79 -21.17 -58.30
N LEU A 754 19.12 -21.26 -58.24
CA LEU A 754 19.88 -21.25 -56.98
C LEU A 754 19.75 -19.93 -56.23
N LYS A 755 19.66 -18.80 -56.93
CA LYS A 755 19.48 -17.49 -56.32
C LYS A 755 18.05 -17.32 -55.80
N GLU A 756 17.05 -17.77 -56.56
CA GLU A 756 15.64 -17.77 -56.14
C GLU A 756 15.42 -18.69 -54.94
N THR A 757 15.98 -19.90 -54.95
CA THR A 757 15.91 -20.82 -53.80
C THR A 757 16.64 -20.29 -52.58
N ARG A 758 17.80 -19.62 -52.73
CA ARG A 758 18.47 -18.93 -51.62
C ARG A 758 17.64 -17.77 -51.07
N ASN A 759 17.00 -16.99 -51.94
CA ASN A 759 16.13 -15.88 -51.52
C ASN A 759 14.89 -16.41 -50.79
N LEU A 760 14.26 -17.47 -51.29
CA LEU A 760 13.14 -18.14 -50.63
C LEU A 760 13.57 -18.75 -49.30
N TYR A 761 14.74 -19.40 -49.23
CA TYR A 761 15.30 -19.93 -48.00
C TYR A 761 15.58 -18.83 -46.97
N GLY A 762 16.15 -17.69 -47.41
CA GLY A 762 16.35 -16.50 -46.59
C GLY A 762 15.02 -15.96 -46.07
N ALA A 763 14.03 -15.75 -46.94
CA ALA A 763 12.71 -15.26 -46.57
C ALA A 763 11.99 -16.20 -45.58
N VAL A 764 12.08 -17.52 -45.78
CA VAL A 764 11.52 -18.52 -44.86
C VAL A 764 12.27 -18.52 -43.54
N LYS A 765 13.60 -18.39 -43.54
CA LYS A 765 14.41 -18.29 -42.32
C LYS A 765 14.09 -17.04 -41.51
N ASP A 766 13.92 -15.90 -42.18
CA ASP A 766 13.57 -14.63 -41.54
C ASP A 766 12.13 -14.69 -40.98
N MET A 767 11.20 -15.28 -41.73
CA MET A 767 9.84 -15.56 -41.24
C MET A 767 9.84 -16.52 -40.04
N LEU A 768 10.69 -17.56 -40.04
CA LEU A 768 10.84 -18.48 -38.89
C LEU A 768 11.46 -17.77 -37.68
N ALA A 769 12.41 -16.85 -37.89
CA ALA A 769 13.01 -16.07 -36.83
C ALA A 769 12.03 -15.07 -36.21
N LEU A 770 11.05 -14.60 -36.98
CA LEU A 770 9.92 -13.79 -36.52
C LEU A 770 8.83 -14.62 -35.82
N GLN A 771 8.82 -15.94 -35.99
CA GLN A 771 7.88 -16.80 -35.27
C GLN A 771 8.40 -17.08 -33.84
N PRO A 772 7.55 -16.90 -32.82
CA PRO A 772 7.91 -17.27 -31.46
C PRO A 772 8.30 -18.75 -31.40
N SER A 773 9.36 -19.07 -30.67
CA SER A 773 9.78 -20.46 -30.48
C SER A 773 8.63 -21.30 -29.91
N PRO A 774 8.59 -22.63 -30.16
CA PRO A 774 7.54 -23.51 -29.64
C PRO A 774 7.34 -23.38 -28.12
N GLU A 775 8.39 -23.06 -27.37
CA GLU A 775 8.35 -22.75 -25.94
C GLU A 775 7.61 -21.45 -25.64
N ILE A 776 7.86 -20.37 -26.41
CA ILE A 776 7.14 -19.10 -26.29
C ILE A 776 5.67 -19.27 -26.69
N GLN A 777 5.37 -20.09 -27.68
CA GLN A 777 3.99 -20.37 -28.08
C GLN A 777 3.25 -21.20 -27.01
N GLN A 778 3.92 -22.15 -26.35
CA GLN A 778 3.35 -22.88 -25.21
C GLN A 778 3.15 -21.97 -23.99
N THR A 779 4.08 -21.07 -23.68
CA THR A 779 3.91 -20.11 -22.58
C THR A 779 2.79 -19.13 -22.89
N LEU A 780 2.70 -18.61 -24.11
CA LEU A 780 1.60 -17.74 -24.56
C LEU A 780 0.23 -18.46 -24.46
N ASN A 781 0.14 -19.72 -24.88
CA ASN A 781 -1.09 -20.49 -24.74
C ASN A 781 -1.47 -20.73 -23.28
N ARG A 782 -0.49 -20.97 -22.40
CA ARG A 782 -0.72 -21.10 -20.95
C ARG A 782 -1.19 -19.78 -20.34
N THR A 783 -0.56 -18.65 -20.71
CA THR A 783 -0.95 -17.33 -20.20
C THR A 783 -2.31 -16.90 -20.74
N GLN A 784 -2.63 -17.16 -22.01
CA GLN A 784 -3.96 -16.92 -22.57
C GLN A 784 -5.03 -17.77 -21.89
N ARG A 785 -4.78 -19.05 -21.61
CA ARG A 785 -5.72 -19.88 -20.84
C ARG A 785 -5.89 -19.38 -19.41
N ALA A 786 -4.81 -19.01 -18.74
CA ALA A 786 -4.86 -18.43 -17.40
C ALA A 786 -5.64 -17.10 -17.39
N LEU A 787 -5.45 -16.27 -18.42
CA LEU A 787 -6.18 -15.02 -18.60
C LEU A 787 -7.67 -15.30 -18.84
N ALA A 788 -8.02 -16.22 -19.74
CA ALA A 788 -9.41 -16.61 -20.00
C ALA A 788 -10.12 -17.14 -18.75
N GLN A 789 -9.44 -17.98 -17.96
CA GLN A 789 -9.96 -18.48 -16.67
C GLN A 789 -10.15 -17.35 -15.66
N ARG A 790 -9.20 -16.41 -15.56
CA ARG A 790 -9.34 -15.23 -14.68
C ARG A 790 -10.48 -14.31 -15.14
N THR A 791 -10.63 -14.09 -16.44
CA THR A 791 -11.74 -13.32 -17.01
C THR A 791 -13.09 -13.99 -16.75
N SER A 792 -13.17 -15.33 -16.84
CA SER A 792 -14.37 -16.08 -16.47
C SER A 792 -14.70 -15.94 -14.98
N LYS A 793 -13.70 -16.07 -14.09
CA LYS A 793 -13.87 -15.82 -12.65
C LYS A 793 -14.32 -14.38 -12.37
N MET A 794 -13.76 -13.40 -13.06
CA MET A 794 -14.18 -12.00 -12.96
C MET A 794 -15.63 -11.83 -13.39
N LYS A 795 -16.07 -12.45 -14.49
CA LYS A 795 -17.47 -12.43 -14.92
C LYS A 795 -18.40 -13.06 -13.89
N CYS A 796 -18.01 -14.17 -13.26
CA CYS A 796 -18.78 -14.77 -12.15
C CYS A 796 -18.88 -13.81 -10.95
N LEU A 797 -17.77 -13.17 -10.56
CA LEU A 797 -17.77 -12.19 -9.47
C LEU A 797 -18.63 -10.96 -9.79
N ILE A 798 -18.61 -10.48 -11.03
CA ILE A 798 -19.47 -9.39 -11.49
C ILE A 798 -20.95 -9.80 -11.44
N ALA A 799 -21.27 -11.03 -11.85
CA ALA A 799 -22.64 -11.56 -11.76
C ALA A 799 -23.10 -11.74 -10.31
N GLU A 800 -22.23 -12.24 -9.43
CA GLU A 800 -22.49 -12.32 -7.98
C GLU A 800 -22.72 -10.94 -7.39
N LEU A 801 -21.89 -9.95 -7.75
CA LEU A 801 -22.02 -8.58 -7.28
C LEU A 801 -23.34 -7.96 -7.76
N SER A 802 -23.69 -8.14 -9.04
CA SER A 802 -24.97 -7.68 -9.59
C SER A 802 -26.18 -8.34 -8.93
N MET A 803 -26.09 -9.64 -8.61
CA MET A 803 -27.13 -10.34 -7.84
C MET A 803 -27.27 -9.78 -6.43
N ARG A 804 -26.16 -9.46 -5.75
CA ARG A 804 -26.19 -8.84 -4.41
C ARG A 804 -26.75 -7.42 -4.45
N GLU A 805 -26.40 -6.64 -5.47
CA GLU A 805 -26.98 -5.32 -5.69
C GLU A 805 -28.50 -5.41 -5.90
N LYS A 806 -28.96 -6.39 -6.68
CA LYS A 806 -30.40 -6.64 -6.85
C LYS A 806 -31.08 -7.05 -5.53
N GLN A 807 -30.47 -7.93 -4.75
CA GLN A 807 -31.01 -8.30 -3.42
C GLN A 807 -31.11 -7.09 -2.48
N VAL A 808 -30.13 -6.20 -2.51
CA VAL A 808 -30.18 -4.95 -1.73
C VAL A 808 -31.29 -4.03 -2.23
N ALA A 809 -31.51 -3.94 -3.54
CA ALA A 809 -32.60 -3.17 -4.12
C ALA A 809 -33.98 -3.75 -3.76
N ASP A 810 -34.15 -5.07 -3.83
CA ASP A 810 -35.38 -5.76 -3.46
C ASP A 810 -35.69 -5.57 -1.97
N LEU A 811 -34.68 -5.71 -1.10
CA LEU A 811 -34.82 -5.44 0.34
C LEU A 811 -35.18 -3.99 0.64
N ARG A 812 -34.68 -3.01 -0.13
CA ARG A 812 -35.08 -1.60 0.01
C ARG A 812 -36.55 -1.40 -0.37
N LEU A 813 -36.99 -2.01 -1.47
CA LEU A 813 -38.39 -2.00 -1.90
C LEU A 813 -39.33 -2.64 -0.87
N GLU A 814 -38.92 -3.73 -0.23
CA GLU A 814 -39.67 -4.34 0.87
C GLU A 814 -39.72 -3.43 2.09
N LEU A 815 -38.61 -2.77 2.44
CA LEU A 815 -38.55 -1.83 3.55
C LEU A 815 -39.48 -0.62 3.29
N ASP A 816 -39.50 -0.11 2.06
CA ASP A 816 -40.41 0.96 1.65
C ASP A 816 -41.89 0.53 1.73
N LYS A 817 -42.22 -0.68 1.28
CA LYS A 817 -43.58 -1.25 1.42
C LYS A 817 -44.00 -1.41 2.88
N VAL A 818 -43.11 -1.95 3.73
CA VAL A 818 -43.40 -2.11 5.16
C VAL A 818 -43.55 -0.76 5.85
N ASN A 819 -42.77 0.25 5.46
CA ASN A 819 -42.95 1.62 5.94
C ASN A 819 -44.28 2.23 5.50
N GLU A 820 -44.71 1.97 4.27
CA GLU A 820 -45.99 2.43 3.74
C GLU A 820 -47.17 1.75 4.45
N ASP A 821 -47.08 0.43 4.67
CA ASP A 821 -48.04 -0.33 5.47
C ASP A 821 -48.10 0.18 6.92
N LEU A 822 -46.94 0.44 7.53
CA LEU A 822 -46.85 1.01 8.87
C LEU A 822 -47.50 2.41 8.94
N ASN A 823 -47.30 3.23 7.92
CA ASN A 823 -47.94 4.54 7.82
C ASN A 823 -49.46 4.43 7.63
N ASN A 824 -49.92 3.47 6.82
CA ASN A 824 -51.33 3.16 6.64
C ASN A 824 -51.96 2.65 7.95
N PHE A 825 -51.26 1.81 8.71
CA PHE A 825 -51.69 1.37 10.03
C PHE A 825 -51.74 2.51 11.04
N LYS A 826 -50.73 3.40 11.05
CA LYS A 826 -50.75 4.60 11.88
C LYS A 826 -51.93 5.50 11.54
N GLN A 827 -52.22 5.74 10.26
CA GLN A 827 -53.40 6.51 9.84
C GLN A 827 -54.70 5.87 10.34
N LYS A 828 -54.90 4.57 10.11
CA LYS A 828 -56.08 3.85 10.61
C LYS A 828 -56.19 3.91 12.13
N TYR A 829 -55.08 3.80 12.85
CA TYR A 829 -55.04 3.93 14.31
C TYR A 829 -55.44 5.34 14.77
N TYR A 830 -54.93 6.40 14.14
CA TYR A 830 -55.31 7.78 14.46
C TYR A 830 -56.74 8.12 14.07
N GLU A 831 -57.29 7.51 13.03
CA GLU A 831 -58.71 7.61 12.68
C GLU A 831 -59.59 6.91 13.70
N MET A 832 -59.23 5.69 14.11
CA MET A 832 -59.92 4.94 15.16
C MET A 832 -59.86 5.68 16.50
N LYS A 833 -58.71 6.26 16.85
CA LYS A 833 -58.55 7.08 18.06
C LYS A 833 -59.44 8.33 18.00
N ARG A 834 -59.44 9.07 16.88
CA ARG A 834 -60.36 10.21 16.69
C ARG A 834 -61.84 9.80 16.77
N ALA A 835 -62.21 8.61 16.28
CA ALA A 835 -63.57 8.09 16.37
C ALA A 835 -63.95 7.75 17.83
N LEU A 836 -63.02 7.16 18.60
CA LEU A 836 -63.21 6.87 20.03
C LEU A 836 -63.29 8.15 20.86
N ASP A 837 -62.39 9.11 20.63
CA ASP A 837 -62.40 10.41 21.31
C ASP A 837 -63.70 11.18 20.98
N ALA A 838 -64.22 11.05 19.75
CA ALA A 838 -65.51 11.63 19.36
C ALA A 838 -66.72 10.90 19.99
N ASP A 839 -66.66 9.58 20.18
CA ASP A 839 -67.69 8.82 20.91
C ASP A 839 -67.67 9.15 22.42
N GLU A 840 -66.48 9.34 22.99
CA GLU A 840 -66.29 9.75 24.38
C GLU A 840 -66.77 11.19 24.61
N ALA A 841 -66.50 12.11 23.68
CA ALA A 841 -67.07 13.46 23.68
C ALA A 841 -68.60 13.48 23.52
N ARG A 842 -69.20 12.50 22.81
CA ARG A 842 -70.65 12.32 22.75
C ARG A 842 -71.22 11.76 24.06
N ARG A 843 -70.51 10.85 24.73
CA ARG A 843 -70.90 10.33 26.06
C ARG A 843 -70.79 11.37 27.17
N LEU A 844 -69.87 12.33 27.05
CA LEU A 844 -69.66 13.45 27.98
C LEU A 844 -70.61 14.64 27.74
N ARG A 845 -71.43 14.62 26.68
CA ARG A 845 -72.58 15.53 26.58
C ARG A 845 -73.70 15.04 27.50
N VAL A 846 -73.62 15.45 28.76
CA VAL A 846 -74.76 15.43 29.68
C VAL A 846 -75.83 16.37 29.10
N PRO A 847 -77.08 15.92 28.87
CA PRO A 847 -78.14 16.79 28.39
C PRO A 847 -78.41 17.85 29.46
N THR A 848 -78.38 19.12 29.05
CA THR A 848 -78.79 20.23 29.90
C THR A 848 -80.18 19.93 30.47
N PRO A 849 -80.36 19.94 31.80
CA PRO A 849 -81.68 19.78 32.39
C PRO A 849 -82.54 20.95 31.93
N ALA A 850 -83.71 20.63 31.36
CA ALA A 850 -84.82 21.56 31.45
C ALA A 850 -85.02 21.84 32.94
N THR A 851 -84.85 23.09 33.36
CA THR A 851 -85.44 23.60 34.58
C THR A 851 -86.95 23.34 34.51
N PRO A 852 -87.55 22.53 35.39
CA PRO A 852 -88.89 22.85 35.82
C PRO A 852 -88.75 23.86 36.98
N VAL A 853 -89.88 24.23 37.54
CA VAL A 853 -89.95 24.50 38.99
C VAL A 853 -89.11 23.50 39.79
#